data_AF-A0A1Q8YAU6-F1
#
_entry.id   AF-A0A1Q8YAU6-F1
#
_cell.length_a   1.000
_cell.length_b   1.000
_cell.length_c   1.000
_cell.angle_alpha   90.00
_cell.angle_beta   90.00
_cell.angle_gamma   90.00
#
_symmetry.space_group_name_H-M   'P 1'
#
loop_
_entity.id
_entity.type
_entity.pdbx_description
1 polymer ?
#
loop_
_entity_poly.entity_id
_entity_poly.type
_entity_poly.pdbx_seq_one_letter_code
_entity_poly.pdbx_strand_id
1 'polypeptide(L)'
;MKLIEILVPLPLYRIESDVTYHTERKPTVFERMVLRLCDPGRHFPDKQNLSLLGVFRDQLGAGDVRELLEGCVSELSALGALPKRYSLDSLEAPLTELELTAEGLQFLCSDSLPVRSRTIKVSHHYDPIGDEIKPVKKDDGLQSQGNTRRISAADISLRPENPLPLVERAIAQETYDWKNPATVIDRIAPVVQPAGGLERRLEISCSEDGVLAVSAPRDAALQRWLEYAQSELAWEILLADALTSEPNALLPVIDSSVLREARTARPITAIYGGAARARLCIVAQGVATADAAIPTIVLSSEVSAPELVANGKQPIVFTLLVPTPAGMITGFRSLTLPQISGASAQAEVAGNLRLYWAGQPRSCSLVVTLNDQASTALWAKLRRDLESACEHSDDPRIAFMPVAWRDVDAIGQTVWPWLATRSKQPLNGLMTLVEPAVQAIGLWRPDRKDWKFAWEGSLAKAFDTSLMHTPSQLEHEEVVSLLNQIAQMLSADKAVPLQAALLRHAAPIRALELLANLRSALPSSTEIPEELLSVELRQVWLEHALERKELKLYGPHAIQQPVQDIEKAVQNVYRSIGDQALKAARISQIDVRTLTPHALEAVRIWRKAAEHLHALDTSSPLWDALNEAVESWNLLAQEKLAPVEIGHRVVVFDTSALMENPELLQELRSNDIPIVPHRVLSELDGLKTSEDETRSFKARAAIRQLDATSTQIRHETEYTALLPSEWDANQPDHAILSTALFFRLNEVLFVSDDINLRNKAQSLGLNTQNSKSYAPSRLVPAAAPSIHPRKQDKKNQRK
;
A
#
# COMPACT_ATOMS: atom_id res chain seq x y z
N MET A 1 -14.89 10.20 -37.04
CA MET A 1 -14.82 9.31 -35.85
C MET A 1 -15.53 7.99 -36.15
N LYS A 2 -14.94 6.81 -35.86
CA LYS A 2 -15.62 5.50 -36.01
C LYS A 2 -16.64 5.33 -34.87
N LEU A 3 -17.89 5.01 -35.20
CA LEU A 3 -18.98 4.83 -34.24
C LEU A 3 -19.09 3.38 -33.74
N ILE A 4 -19.21 2.45 -34.69
CA ILE A 4 -19.40 1.04 -34.39
C ILE A 4 -19.00 0.22 -35.62
N GLU A 5 -18.52 -1.00 -35.37
CA GLU A 5 -18.41 -2.04 -36.39
C GLU A 5 -19.51 -3.06 -36.13
N ILE A 6 -20.40 -3.26 -37.11
CA ILE A 6 -21.54 -4.16 -36.98
C ILE A 6 -21.42 -5.31 -37.98
N LEU A 7 -21.94 -6.46 -37.58
CA LEU A 7 -22.20 -7.59 -38.48
C LEU A 7 -23.66 -7.48 -38.93
N VAL A 8 -23.85 -7.20 -40.22
CA VAL A 8 -25.18 -7.14 -40.82
C VAL A 8 -25.45 -8.46 -41.54
N PRO A 9 -26.44 -9.25 -41.11
CA PRO A 9 -26.87 -10.41 -41.86
C PRO A 9 -27.70 -9.96 -43.06
N LEU A 10 -27.15 -10.12 -44.27
CA LEU A 10 -27.85 -9.80 -45.51
C LEU A 10 -28.39 -11.07 -46.17
N PRO A 11 -29.60 -11.03 -46.77
CA PRO A 11 -30.24 -12.22 -47.33
C PRO A 11 -29.41 -12.82 -48.46
N LEU A 12 -29.27 -14.15 -48.43
CA LEU A 12 -28.87 -14.95 -49.58
C LEU A 12 -30.09 -15.62 -50.18
N TYR A 13 -30.14 -15.69 -51.50
CA TYR A 13 -31.24 -16.32 -52.22
C TYR A 13 -30.78 -17.63 -52.85
N ARG A 14 -31.67 -18.62 -52.85
CA ARG A 14 -31.54 -19.82 -53.66
C ARG A 14 -32.53 -19.71 -54.81
N ILE A 15 -32.01 -19.78 -56.02
CA ILE A 15 -32.83 -19.77 -57.23
C ILE A 15 -32.88 -21.21 -57.74
N GLU A 16 -34.07 -21.81 -57.66
CA GLU A 16 -34.34 -23.14 -58.22
C GLU A 16 -34.98 -22.95 -59.58
N SER A 17 -34.36 -23.49 -60.62
CA SER A 17 -34.81 -23.29 -62.00
C SER A 17 -35.12 -24.63 -62.66
N ASP A 18 -36.35 -24.77 -63.14
CA ASP A 18 -36.72 -25.86 -64.03
C ASP A 18 -36.30 -25.47 -65.45
N VAL A 19 -35.26 -26.15 -65.97
CA VAL A 19 -34.70 -25.92 -67.31
C VAL A 19 -35.20 -27.00 -68.24
N THR A 20 -36.06 -26.63 -69.18
CA THR A 20 -36.52 -27.51 -70.25
C THR A 20 -35.60 -27.34 -71.44
N TYR A 21 -34.99 -28.44 -71.88
CA TYR A 21 -34.08 -28.46 -73.01
C TYR A 21 -34.34 -29.68 -73.89
N HIS A 22 -33.97 -29.58 -75.16
CA HIS A 22 -33.85 -30.72 -76.05
C HIS A 22 -32.47 -30.76 -76.69
N THR A 23 -32.09 -31.91 -77.21
CA THR A 23 -30.86 -32.04 -77.99
C THR A 23 -31.25 -32.28 -79.44
N GLU A 24 -30.70 -31.46 -80.34
CA GLU A 24 -30.86 -31.65 -81.76
C GLU A 24 -29.98 -32.81 -82.24
N ARG A 25 -30.58 -33.74 -82.98
CA ARG A 25 -29.87 -34.86 -83.61
C ARG A 25 -30.17 -34.92 -85.09
N LYS A 26 -29.27 -35.55 -85.85
CA LYS A 26 -29.58 -35.87 -87.24
C LYS A 26 -30.72 -36.90 -87.31
N PRO A 27 -31.68 -36.76 -88.24
CA PRO A 27 -32.68 -37.79 -88.49
C PRO A 27 -32.00 -39.07 -88.94
N THR A 28 -32.53 -40.21 -88.50
CA THR A 28 -32.13 -41.52 -89.02
C THR A 28 -32.51 -41.63 -90.50
N VAL A 29 -31.92 -42.60 -91.21
CA VAL A 29 -32.21 -42.81 -92.63
C VAL A 29 -33.71 -43.04 -92.87
N PHE A 30 -34.38 -43.77 -91.97
CA PHE A 30 -35.83 -44.01 -92.02
C PHE A 30 -36.63 -42.73 -91.79
N GLU A 31 -36.39 -42.01 -90.70
CA GLU A 31 -37.10 -40.76 -90.40
C GLU A 31 -36.92 -39.72 -91.51
N ARG A 32 -35.69 -39.54 -92.01
CA ARG A 32 -35.41 -38.62 -93.12
C ARG A 32 -36.17 -39.01 -94.38
N MET A 33 -36.27 -40.31 -94.67
CA MET A 33 -37.00 -40.81 -95.84
C MET A 33 -38.51 -40.62 -95.66
N VAL A 34 -39.06 -40.89 -94.47
CA VAL A 34 -40.46 -40.61 -94.14
C VAL A 34 -40.79 -39.13 -94.31
N LEU A 35 -39.98 -38.22 -93.74
CA LEU A 35 -40.16 -36.78 -93.91
C LEU A 35 -40.12 -36.37 -95.40
N ARG A 36 -39.22 -36.94 -96.20
CA ARG A 36 -39.12 -36.66 -97.66
C ARG A 36 -40.29 -37.21 -98.47
N LEU A 37 -40.90 -38.31 -98.06
CA LEU A 37 -42.04 -38.92 -98.75
C LEU A 37 -43.35 -38.20 -98.44
N CYS A 38 -43.45 -37.58 -97.26
CA CYS A 38 -44.61 -36.76 -96.85
C CYS A 38 -44.46 -35.26 -97.21
N ASP A 39 -43.38 -34.87 -97.90
CA ASP A 39 -43.13 -33.49 -98.32
C ASP A 39 -44.05 -33.09 -99.50
N PRO A 40 -44.99 -32.16 -99.31
CA PRO A 40 -45.93 -31.75 -100.37
C PRO A 40 -45.24 -31.13 -101.59
N GLY A 41 -44.00 -30.62 -101.45
CA GLY A 41 -43.20 -30.06 -102.54
C GLY A 41 -42.54 -31.11 -103.44
N ARG A 42 -42.53 -32.39 -103.05
CA ARG A 42 -41.92 -33.49 -103.82
C ARG A 42 -42.99 -34.43 -104.37
N HIS A 43 -43.29 -34.28 -105.65
CA HIS A 43 -44.16 -35.21 -106.37
C HIS A 43 -43.36 -36.37 -106.97
N PHE A 44 -43.75 -37.61 -106.65
CA PHE A 44 -43.21 -38.83 -107.25
C PHE A 44 -44.24 -39.43 -108.22
N PRO A 45 -44.15 -39.14 -109.54
CA PRO A 45 -45.24 -39.41 -110.50
C PRO A 45 -45.72 -40.87 -110.54
N ASP A 46 -44.80 -41.83 -110.36
CA ASP A 46 -45.11 -43.26 -110.50
C ASP A 46 -45.37 -43.97 -109.16
N LYS A 47 -45.41 -43.24 -108.03
CA LYS A 47 -45.44 -43.83 -106.67
C LYS A 47 -46.51 -43.23 -105.76
N GLN A 48 -47.40 -42.39 -106.29
CA GLN A 48 -48.39 -41.61 -105.51
C GLN A 48 -49.46 -42.47 -104.83
N ASN A 49 -49.84 -43.59 -105.45
CA ASN A 49 -50.83 -44.53 -104.91
C ASN A 49 -50.21 -45.60 -103.99
N LEU A 50 -48.89 -45.59 -103.80
CA LEU A 50 -48.25 -46.51 -102.86
C LEU A 50 -48.44 -45.98 -101.44
N SER A 51 -48.63 -46.91 -100.50
CA SER A 51 -48.62 -46.59 -99.09
C SER A 51 -47.19 -46.40 -98.58
N LEU A 52 -47.03 -45.71 -97.45
CA LEU A 52 -45.72 -45.49 -96.85
C LEU A 52 -45.02 -46.85 -96.56
N LEU A 53 -45.77 -47.86 -96.09
CA LEU A 53 -45.25 -49.21 -95.92
C LEU A 53 -44.89 -49.88 -97.26
N GLY A 54 -45.72 -49.70 -98.30
CA GLY A 54 -45.47 -50.22 -99.63
C GLY A 54 -44.17 -49.69 -100.25
N VAL A 55 -43.83 -48.41 -100.04
CA VAL A 55 -42.56 -47.86 -100.54
C VAL A 55 -41.34 -48.50 -99.84
N PHE A 56 -41.37 -48.68 -98.53
CA PHE A 56 -40.23 -49.28 -97.83
C PHE A 56 -40.08 -50.78 -98.09
N ARG A 57 -41.19 -51.52 -98.17
CA ARG A 57 -41.18 -52.98 -98.45
C ARG A 57 -40.87 -53.29 -99.91
N ASP A 58 -41.61 -52.67 -100.83
CA ASP A 58 -41.64 -53.10 -102.23
C ASP A 58 -40.63 -52.34 -103.12
N GLN A 59 -40.20 -51.13 -102.73
CA GLN A 59 -39.27 -50.30 -103.52
C GLN A 59 -37.87 -50.20 -102.90
N LEU A 60 -37.79 -50.15 -101.57
CA LEU A 60 -36.50 -50.06 -100.85
C LEU A 60 -35.98 -51.43 -100.39
N GLY A 61 -36.78 -52.50 -100.55
CA GLY A 61 -36.37 -53.89 -100.28
C GLY A 61 -36.13 -54.19 -98.80
N ALA A 62 -36.68 -53.38 -97.89
CA ALA A 62 -36.56 -53.61 -96.46
C ALA A 62 -37.65 -54.62 -96.03
N GLY A 63 -37.25 -55.78 -95.51
CA GLY A 63 -38.16 -56.82 -95.00
C GLY A 63 -38.52 -56.60 -93.53
N ASP A 64 -39.76 -56.90 -93.14
CA ASP A 64 -40.33 -56.70 -91.78
C ASP A 64 -40.09 -55.32 -91.15
N VAL A 65 -40.42 -54.27 -91.90
CA VAL A 65 -40.22 -52.86 -91.50
C VAL A 65 -41.40 -52.25 -90.76
N ARG A 66 -42.53 -52.98 -90.64
CA ARG A 66 -43.77 -52.43 -90.09
C ARG A 66 -43.56 -51.84 -88.71
N GLU A 67 -43.05 -52.61 -87.75
CA GLU A 67 -42.83 -52.14 -86.37
C GLU A 67 -41.85 -50.95 -86.28
N LEU A 68 -40.80 -50.95 -87.12
CA LEU A 68 -39.82 -49.85 -87.18
C LEU A 68 -40.42 -48.56 -87.75
N LEU A 69 -41.25 -48.66 -88.79
CA LEU A 69 -41.95 -47.51 -89.37
C LEU A 69 -43.08 -47.01 -88.47
N GLU A 70 -43.79 -47.91 -87.77
CA GLU A 70 -44.76 -47.54 -86.73
C GLU A 70 -44.08 -46.74 -85.62
N GLY A 71 -42.92 -47.20 -85.15
CA GLY A 71 -42.07 -46.46 -84.21
C GLY A 71 -41.65 -45.09 -84.75
N CYS A 72 -41.13 -45.03 -85.98
CA CYS A 72 -40.67 -43.77 -86.60
C CYS A 72 -41.80 -42.76 -86.81
N VAL A 73 -42.95 -43.17 -87.35
CA VAL A 73 -44.11 -42.29 -87.59
C VAL A 73 -44.70 -41.80 -86.27
N SER A 74 -44.77 -42.68 -85.27
CA SER A 74 -45.20 -42.33 -83.90
C SER A 74 -44.25 -41.31 -83.27
N GLU A 75 -42.93 -41.49 -83.41
CA GLU A 75 -41.94 -40.53 -82.91
C GLU A 75 -42.01 -39.19 -83.65
N LEU A 76 -42.06 -39.18 -84.98
CA LEU A 76 -42.19 -37.94 -85.78
C LEU A 76 -43.50 -37.21 -85.50
N SER A 77 -44.61 -37.92 -85.28
CA SER A 77 -45.88 -37.34 -84.86
C SER A 77 -45.82 -36.76 -83.43
N ALA A 78 -45.10 -37.43 -82.52
CA ALA A 78 -44.88 -36.95 -81.16
C ALA A 78 -43.98 -35.70 -81.12
N LEU A 79 -43.05 -35.57 -82.07
CA LEU A 79 -42.22 -34.37 -82.27
C LEU A 79 -42.93 -33.25 -83.05
N GLY A 80 -44.20 -33.44 -83.42
CA GLY A 80 -45.00 -32.44 -84.13
C GLY A 80 -44.73 -32.37 -85.64
N ALA A 81 -43.77 -33.14 -86.16
CA ALA A 81 -43.40 -33.17 -87.58
C ALA A 81 -44.52 -33.70 -88.49
N LEU A 82 -45.37 -34.57 -87.94
CA LEU A 82 -46.56 -35.11 -88.58
C LEU A 82 -47.82 -34.78 -87.76
N PRO A 83 -48.96 -34.48 -88.40
CA PRO A 83 -50.26 -34.33 -87.74
C PRO A 83 -50.61 -35.48 -86.80
N LYS A 84 -51.05 -35.17 -85.56
CA LYS A 84 -51.43 -36.16 -84.53
C LYS A 84 -52.58 -37.11 -84.90
N ARG A 85 -53.30 -36.83 -85.99
CA ARG A 85 -54.35 -37.69 -86.54
C ARG A 85 -53.81 -38.96 -87.20
N TYR A 86 -52.50 -39.02 -87.44
CA TYR A 86 -51.86 -40.21 -87.98
C TYR A 86 -51.57 -41.22 -86.86
N SER A 87 -52.52 -42.15 -86.64
CA SER A 87 -52.33 -43.35 -85.79
C SER A 87 -51.98 -44.59 -86.65
N LEU A 88 -51.71 -45.74 -86.02
CA LEU A 88 -51.19 -47.00 -86.62
C LEU A 88 -51.72 -47.38 -88.03
N ASP A 89 -52.97 -47.03 -88.39
CA ASP A 89 -53.56 -47.27 -89.72
C ASP A 89 -53.01 -46.37 -90.86
N SER A 90 -52.17 -45.39 -90.56
CA SER A 90 -51.65 -44.41 -91.54
C SER A 90 -50.54 -44.94 -92.44
N LEU A 91 -49.98 -46.11 -92.11
CA LEU A 91 -48.92 -46.73 -92.91
C LEU A 91 -49.42 -47.32 -94.23
N GLU A 92 -50.73 -47.60 -94.33
CA GLU A 92 -51.41 -48.14 -95.51
C GLU A 92 -52.12 -47.06 -96.34
N ALA A 93 -52.23 -45.83 -95.82
CA ALA A 93 -52.77 -44.70 -96.56
C ALA A 93 -51.84 -44.29 -97.73
N PRO A 94 -52.39 -43.85 -98.87
CA PRO A 94 -51.57 -43.42 -100.01
C PRO A 94 -50.77 -42.16 -99.67
N LEU A 95 -49.57 -42.02 -100.23
CA LEU A 95 -48.68 -40.88 -99.97
C LEU A 95 -49.33 -39.51 -100.24
N THR A 96 -50.35 -39.43 -101.11
CA THR A 96 -51.10 -38.20 -101.41
C THR A 96 -51.91 -37.65 -100.24
N GLU A 97 -52.22 -38.49 -99.24
CA GLU A 97 -53.01 -38.11 -98.06
C GLU A 97 -52.14 -37.76 -96.85
N LEU A 98 -50.81 -37.89 -96.99
CA LEU A 98 -49.83 -37.59 -95.96
C LEU A 98 -49.22 -36.21 -96.18
N GLU A 99 -49.31 -35.36 -95.18
CA GLU A 99 -48.72 -34.02 -95.20
C GLU A 99 -47.85 -33.81 -93.96
N LEU A 100 -46.70 -33.18 -94.17
CA LEU A 100 -45.91 -32.62 -93.09
C LEU A 100 -46.61 -31.40 -92.47
N THR A 101 -46.44 -31.22 -91.16
CA THR A 101 -46.74 -29.94 -90.52
C THR A 101 -45.70 -28.89 -90.91
N ALA A 102 -45.95 -27.62 -90.57
CA ALA A 102 -44.96 -26.56 -90.72
C ALA A 102 -43.63 -26.88 -89.98
N GLU A 103 -43.71 -27.49 -88.80
CA GLU A 103 -42.54 -27.96 -88.03
C GLU A 103 -41.81 -29.11 -88.75
N GLY A 104 -42.55 -30.06 -89.33
CA GLY A 104 -41.98 -31.16 -90.10
C GLY A 104 -41.23 -30.72 -91.35
N LEU A 105 -41.76 -29.71 -92.07
CA LEU A 105 -41.06 -29.08 -93.19
C LEU A 105 -39.76 -28.39 -92.73
N GLN A 106 -39.80 -27.71 -91.58
CA GLN A 106 -38.63 -27.05 -91.01
C GLN A 106 -37.54 -28.06 -90.62
N PHE A 107 -37.90 -29.19 -89.99
CA PHE A 107 -36.96 -30.26 -89.67
C PHE A 107 -36.34 -30.90 -90.92
N LEU A 108 -37.14 -31.06 -91.98
CA LEU A 108 -36.65 -31.56 -93.26
C LEU A 108 -35.65 -30.57 -93.90
N CYS A 109 -35.93 -29.27 -93.83
CA CYS A 109 -35.05 -28.22 -94.36
C CYS A 109 -33.75 -28.07 -93.55
N SER A 110 -33.80 -28.18 -92.21
CA SER A 110 -32.64 -28.04 -91.33
C SER A 110 -31.81 -29.32 -91.18
N ASP A 111 -32.32 -30.47 -91.66
CA ASP A 111 -31.76 -31.82 -91.46
C ASP A 111 -31.46 -32.14 -89.98
N SER A 112 -32.30 -31.61 -89.08
CA SER A 112 -32.17 -31.72 -87.62
C SER A 112 -33.53 -32.06 -87.00
N LEU A 113 -33.54 -33.06 -86.12
CA LEU A 113 -34.70 -33.47 -85.33
C LEU A 113 -34.42 -33.26 -83.83
N PRO A 114 -35.35 -32.62 -83.09
CA PRO A 114 -35.24 -32.53 -81.65
C PRO A 114 -35.48 -33.90 -81.01
N VAL A 115 -34.64 -34.29 -80.06
CA VAL A 115 -34.97 -35.35 -79.10
C VAL A 115 -36.04 -34.80 -78.15
N ARG A 116 -37.00 -35.63 -77.69
CA ARG A 116 -38.05 -35.19 -76.75
C ARG A 116 -37.49 -34.32 -75.62
N SER A 117 -38.08 -33.15 -75.42
CA SER A 117 -37.66 -32.20 -74.40
C SER A 117 -37.65 -32.86 -73.02
N ARG A 118 -36.61 -32.56 -72.25
CA ARG A 118 -36.41 -33.00 -70.87
C ARG A 118 -36.36 -31.77 -69.98
N THR A 119 -36.95 -31.89 -68.79
CA THR A 119 -36.86 -30.85 -67.77
C THR A 119 -35.91 -31.32 -66.68
N ILE A 120 -34.89 -30.51 -66.37
CA ILE A 120 -33.97 -30.75 -65.26
C ILE A 120 -34.02 -29.59 -64.27
N LYS A 121 -33.82 -29.90 -62.99
CA LYS A 121 -33.72 -28.89 -61.94
C LYS A 121 -32.28 -28.46 -61.77
N VAL A 122 -32.03 -27.17 -61.86
CA VAL A 122 -30.74 -26.55 -61.52
C VAL A 122 -30.95 -25.63 -60.32
N SER A 123 -29.99 -25.59 -59.40
CA SER A 123 -30.04 -24.73 -58.22
C SER A 123 -28.80 -23.84 -58.17
N HIS A 124 -29.04 -22.56 -57.94
CA HIS A 124 -27.98 -21.56 -57.77
C HIS A 124 -28.15 -20.79 -56.46
N HIS A 125 -27.05 -20.40 -55.82
CA HIS A 125 -27.03 -19.39 -54.78
C HIS A 125 -26.78 -18.02 -55.42
N TYR A 126 -27.60 -17.04 -55.05
CA TYR A 126 -27.52 -15.66 -55.49
C TYR A 126 -27.26 -14.74 -54.31
N ASP A 127 -26.23 -13.91 -54.48
CA ASP A 127 -25.85 -12.85 -53.57
C ASP A 127 -26.27 -11.49 -54.18
N PRO A 128 -27.30 -10.82 -53.63
CA PRO A 128 -27.84 -9.58 -54.19
C PRO A 128 -26.90 -8.39 -54.08
N ILE A 129 -25.90 -8.45 -53.18
CA ILE A 129 -24.95 -7.36 -52.96
C ILE A 129 -23.80 -7.42 -53.97
N GLY A 130 -23.30 -8.62 -54.26
CA GLY A 130 -22.24 -8.84 -55.25
C GLY A 130 -22.72 -9.01 -56.69
N ASP A 131 -24.04 -9.14 -56.91
CA ASP A 131 -24.64 -9.64 -58.16
C ASP A 131 -24.00 -10.95 -58.65
N GLU A 132 -23.58 -11.81 -57.72
CA GLU A 132 -22.92 -13.07 -58.03
C GLU A 132 -23.91 -14.23 -57.92
N ILE A 133 -23.92 -15.08 -58.95
CA ILE A 133 -24.69 -16.33 -58.99
C ILE A 133 -23.71 -17.51 -59.08
N LYS A 134 -23.86 -18.50 -58.19
CA LYS A 134 -22.96 -19.66 -58.09
C LYS A 134 -23.75 -20.96 -58.04
N PRO A 135 -23.25 -22.06 -58.61
CA PRO A 135 -23.94 -23.35 -58.58
C PRO A 135 -23.92 -23.95 -57.18
N VAL A 136 -25.02 -24.56 -56.76
CA VAL A 136 -25.10 -25.30 -55.49
C VAL A 136 -24.41 -26.65 -55.67
N LYS A 137 -23.29 -26.89 -54.97
CA LYS A 137 -22.61 -28.18 -54.99
C LYS A 137 -23.37 -29.20 -54.13
N LYS A 138 -23.42 -30.46 -54.58
CA LYS A 138 -24.19 -31.55 -53.96
C LYS A 138 -23.79 -31.92 -52.51
N ASP A 139 -22.71 -31.33 -51.99
CA ASP A 139 -22.17 -31.61 -50.65
C ASP A 139 -22.17 -30.39 -49.70
N ASP A 140 -22.89 -29.31 -50.02
CA ASP A 140 -23.17 -28.25 -49.02
C ASP A 140 -24.34 -28.67 -48.12
N GLY A 141 -24.06 -29.66 -47.27
CA GLY A 141 -24.91 -30.06 -46.16
C GLY A 141 -25.02 -28.93 -45.12
N LEU A 142 -26.26 -28.63 -44.72
CA LEU A 142 -26.65 -27.87 -43.53
C LEU A 142 -25.78 -26.65 -43.18
N GLN A 143 -25.94 -25.56 -43.95
CA GLN A 143 -25.68 -24.24 -43.37
C GLN A 143 -26.91 -23.82 -42.55
N SER A 144 -26.78 -24.00 -41.23
CA SER A 144 -27.47 -23.33 -40.12
C SER A 144 -28.67 -22.45 -40.51
N GLN A 145 -29.88 -22.89 -40.16
CA GLN A 145 -31.04 -22.01 -40.01
C GLN A 145 -30.80 -21.05 -38.83
N GLY A 146 -30.03 -19.99 -39.08
CA GLY A 146 -29.78 -18.91 -38.15
C GLY A 146 -30.86 -17.84 -38.25
N ASN A 147 -31.60 -17.65 -37.14
CA ASN A 147 -32.38 -16.48 -36.75
C ASN A 147 -33.07 -15.66 -37.89
N THR A 148 -34.20 -16.17 -38.38
CA THR A 148 -35.05 -15.60 -39.44
C THR A 148 -35.73 -14.26 -39.11
N ARG A 149 -35.55 -13.69 -37.90
CA ARG A 149 -36.24 -12.43 -37.52
C ARG A 149 -35.65 -11.15 -38.12
N ARG A 150 -34.34 -11.11 -38.47
CA ARG A 150 -33.71 -9.89 -39.03
C ARG A 150 -33.86 -9.74 -40.55
N ILE A 151 -34.29 -10.79 -41.23
CA ILE A 151 -34.23 -10.87 -42.68
C ILE A 151 -35.40 -10.11 -43.35
N SER A 152 -36.50 -9.84 -42.64
CA SER A 152 -37.77 -9.45 -43.30
C SER A 152 -37.78 -8.09 -44.01
N ALA A 153 -37.05 -7.08 -43.53
CA ALA A 153 -37.01 -5.76 -44.19
C ALA A 153 -36.07 -5.76 -45.41
N ALA A 154 -34.90 -6.38 -45.27
CA ALA A 154 -33.93 -6.56 -46.35
C ALA A 154 -34.47 -7.48 -47.47
N ASP A 155 -35.30 -8.47 -47.11
CA ASP A 155 -35.83 -9.48 -48.04
C ASP A 155 -36.82 -8.91 -49.07
N ILE A 156 -37.59 -7.88 -48.70
CA ILE A 156 -38.54 -7.25 -49.63
C ILE A 156 -37.80 -6.46 -50.71
N SER A 157 -36.74 -5.74 -50.33
CA SER A 157 -36.07 -4.79 -51.23
C SER A 157 -34.87 -5.37 -52.00
N LEU A 158 -34.24 -6.45 -51.50
CA LEU A 158 -33.07 -7.08 -52.15
C LEU A 158 -33.41 -8.33 -52.96
N ARG A 159 -34.67 -8.79 -52.95
CA ARG A 159 -35.10 -9.95 -53.72
C ARG A 159 -35.08 -9.63 -55.22
N PRO A 160 -34.44 -10.47 -56.06
CA PRO A 160 -34.40 -10.21 -57.50
C PRO A 160 -35.81 -10.27 -58.10
N GLU A 161 -36.27 -9.16 -58.68
CA GLU A 161 -37.59 -9.06 -59.32
C GLU A 161 -37.70 -9.92 -60.59
N ASN A 162 -36.60 -10.02 -61.34
CA ASN A 162 -36.51 -10.87 -62.53
C ASN A 162 -35.24 -11.75 -62.50
N PRO A 163 -35.33 -12.99 -61.98
CA PRO A 163 -34.17 -13.89 -61.88
C PRO A 163 -33.77 -14.56 -63.20
N LEU A 164 -34.58 -14.45 -64.28
CA LEU A 164 -34.35 -15.16 -65.54
C LEU A 164 -33.00 -14.83 -66.20
N PRO A 165 -32.60 -13.55 -66.38
CA PRO A 165 -31.31 -13.21 -67.03
C PRO A 165 -30.10 -13.66 -66.22
N LEU A 166 -30.22 -13.69 -64.88
CA LEU A 166 -29.16 -14.16 -63.98
C LEU A 166 -28.91 -15.65 -64.16
N VAL A 167 -29.99 -16.43 -64.23
CA VAL A 167 -29.94 -17.87 -64.45
C VAL A 167 -29.47 -18.21 -65.86
N GLU A 168 -29.91 -17.46 -66.88
CA GLU A 168 -29.41 -17.61 -68.25
C GLU A 168 -27.89 -17.38 -68.34
N ARG A 169 -27.39 -16.32 -67.69
CA ARG A 169 -25.95 -16.02 -67.58
C ARG A 169 -25.19 -17.16 -66.89
N ALA A 170 -25.72 -17.67 -65.78
CA ALA A 170 -25.10 -18.77 -65.04
C ALA A 170 -25.06 -20.05 -65.88
N ILE A 171 -26.21 -20.45 -66.45
CA ILE A 171 -26.31 -21.65 -67.27
C ILE A 171 -25.39 -21.55 -68.49
N ALA A 172 -25.26 -20.38 -69.11
CA ALA A 172 -24.38 -20.17 -70.26
C ALA A 172 -22.89 -20.42 -69.92
N GLN A 173 -22.45 -19.98 -68.74
CA GLN A 173 -21.06 -20.07 -68.28
C GLN A 173 -20.71 -21.42 -67.65
N GLU A 174 -21.69 -22.12 -67.08
CA GLU A 174 -21.50 -23.40 -66.38
C GLU A 174 -21.45 -24.61 -67.35
N THR A 175 -20.68 -25.62 -66.94
CA THR A 175 -20.59 -26.92 -67.60
C THR A 175 -21.53 -27.91 -66.93
N TYR A 176 -22.42 -28.54 -67.71
CA TYR A 176 -23.30 -29.58 -67.21
C TYR A 176 -23.20 -30.84 -68.06
N ASP A 177 -23.41 -32.00 -67.45
CA ASP A 177 -23.42 -33.30 -68.16
C ASP A 177 -24.50 -33.38 -69.25
N TRP A 178 -25.59 -32.62 -69.09
CA TRP A 178 -26.71 -32.57 -70.05
C TRP A 178 -26.55 -31.53 -71.16
N LYS A 179 -25.58 -30.61 -71.03
CA LYS A 179 -25.42 -29.47 -71.93
C LYS A 179 -24.24 -29.73 -72.86
N ASN A 180 -24.53 -29.98 -74.13
CA ASN A 180 -23.54 -30.10 -75.21
C ASN A 180 -23.84 -29.04 -76.31
N PRO A 181 -22.98 -28.89 -77.33
CA PRO A 181 -23.20 -27.87 -78.37
C PRO A 181 -24.49 -28.03 -79.19
N ALA A 182 -25.14 -29.20 -79.15
CA ALA A 182 -26.41 -29.47 -79.84
C ALA A 182 -27.63 -29.35 -78.90
N THR A 183 -27.43 -28.97 -77.63
CA THR A 183 -28.51 -28.74 -76.67
C THR A 183 -29.12 -27.35 -76.88
N VAL A 184 -30.43 -27.31 -77.15
CA VAL A 184 -31.24 -26.09 -77.25
C VAL A 184 -32.11 -25.98 -75.99
N ILE A 185 -32.11 -24.81 -75.36
CA ILE A 185 -32.92 -24.53 -74.17
C ILE A 185 -34.25 -23.93 -74.61
N ASP A 186 -35.35 -24.60 -74.28
CA ASP A 186 -36.70 -24.21 -74.68
C ASP A 186 -37.30 -23.19 -73.68
N ARG A 187 -37.10 -23.45 -72.38
CA ARG A 187 -37.69 -22.65 -71.31
C ARG A 187 -36.87 -22.78 -70.03
N ILE A 188 -36.73 -21.66 -69.31
CA ILE A 188 -36.21 -21.62 -67.95
C ILE A 188 -37.30 -21.03 -67.06
N ALA A 189 -37.71 -21.75 -66.03
CA ALA A 189 -38.68 -21.29 -65.04
C ALA A 189 -38.01 -21.17 -63.66
N PRO A 190 -37.45 -20.00 -63.31
CA PRO A 190 -36.77 -19.76 -62.04
C PRO A 190 -37.75 -19.44 -60.89
N VAL A 191 -37.48 -19.99 -59.71
CA VAL A 191 -38.21 -19.72 -58.46
C VAL A 191 -37.20 -19.32 -57.38
N VAL A 192 -37.40 -18.13 -56.81
CA VAL A 192 -36.51 -17.55 -55.78
C VAL A 192 -37.01 -17.93 -54.39
N GLN A 193 -36.15 -18.55 -53.60
CA GLN A 193 -36.37 -18.92 -52.20
C GLN A 193 -35.28 -18.30 -51.30
N PRO A 194 -35.58 -17.93 -50.05
CA PRO A 194 -34.55 -17.49 -49.10
C PRO A 194 -33.65 -18.66 -48.68
N ALA A 195 -32.33 -18.47 -48.72
CA ALA A 195 -31.32 -19.50 -48.45
C ALA A 195 -30.54 -19.30 -47.14
N GLY A 196 -30.84 -18.23 -46.39
CA GLY A 196 -30.14 -17.84 -45.17
C GLY A 196 -29.63 -16.41 -45.24
N GLY A 197 -28.75 -16.04 -44.31
CA GLY A 197 -28.11 -14.73 -44.28
C GLY A 197 -26.59 -14.85 -44.30
N LEU A 198 -25.93 -14.00 -45.07
CA LEU A 198 -24.48 -13.81 -45.04
C LEU A 198 -24.16 -12.62 -44.14
N GLU A 199 -23.38 -12.85 -43.08
CA GLU A 199 -22.91 -11.77 -42.22
C GLU A 199 -21.79 -11.00 -42.92
N ARG A 200 -22.03 -9.70 -43.15
CA ARG A 200 -21.02 -8.78 -43.68
C ARG A 200 -20.63 -7.74 -42.64
N ARG A 201 -19.35 -7.38 -42.64
CA ARG A 201 -18.80 -6.37 -41.72
C ARG A 201 -18.97 -4.97 -42.29
N LEU A 202 -19.62 -4.11 -41.51
CA LEU A 202 -19.87 -2.72 -41.86
C LEU A 202 -19.24 -1.81 -40.81
N GLU A 203 -18.53 -0.78 -41.27
CA GLU A 203 -18.00 0.28 -40.42
C GLU A 203 -18.84 1.56 -40.57
N ILE A 204 -19.44 2.00 -39.46
CA ILE A 204 -20.19 3.24 -39.40
C ILE A 204 -19.30 4.30 -38.77
N SER A 205 -19.22 5.46 -39.40
CA SER A 205 -18.47 6.62 -38.93
C SER A 205 -19.33 7.88 -38.94
N CYS A 206 -18.94 8.86 -38.13
CA CYS A 206 -19.60 10.15 -38.03
C CYS A 206 -18.57 11.28 -38.13
N SER A 207 -18.91 12.34 -38.86
CA SER A 207 -18.16 13.59 -38.87
C SER A 207 -18.43 14.41 -37.60
N GLU A 208 -17.61 15.45 -37.39
CA GLU A 208 -17.77 16.39 -36.27
C GLU A 208 -19.06 17.21 -36.35
N ASP A 209 -19.63 17.36 -37.55
CA ASP A 209 -20.92 18.04 -37.78
C ASP A 209 -22.12 17.07 -37.74
N GLY A 210 -21.91 15.82 -37.30
CA GLY A 210 -22.98 14.84 -37.16
C GLY A 210 -23.37 14.13 -38.45
N VAL A 211 -22.58 14.21 -39.52
CA VAL A 211 -22.86 13.52 -40.79
C VAL A 211 -22.37 12.08 -40.71
N LEU A 212 -23.28 11.14 -40.93
CA LEU A 212 -23.00 9.71 -40.96
C LEU A 212 -22.41 9.29 -42.30
N ALA A 213 -21.38 8.46 -42.24
CA ALA A 213 -20.76 7.83 -43.39
C ALA A 213 -20.50 6.35 -43.10
N VAL A 214 -20.73 5.51 -44.11
CA VAL A 214 -20.64 4.06 -44.00
C VAL A 214 -19.61 3.55 -44.99
N SER A 215 -18.81 2.57 -44.56
CA SER A 215 -17.83 1.91 -45.42
C SER A 215 -17.73 0.42 -45.11
N ALA A 216 -17.35 -0.35 -46.11
CA ALA A 216 -17.12 -1.79 -46.01
C ALA A 216 -15.68 -2.12 -46.47
N PRO A 217 -14.64 -1.74 -45.69
CA PRO A 217 -13.24 -1.82 -46.14
C PRO A 217 -12.76 -3.26 -46.39
N ARG A 218 -13.45 -4.26 -45.83
CA ARG A 218 -13.11 -5.69 -45.95
C ARG A 218 -13.98 -6.44 -46.98
N ASP A 219 -14.90 -5.75 -47.65
CA ASP A 219 -15.86 -6.34 -48.58
C ASP A 219 -16.08 -5.41 -49.78
N ALA A 220 -15.36 -5.69 -50.88
CA ALA A 220 -15.40 -4.86 -52.08
C ALA A 220 -16.77 -4.86 -52.78
N ALA A 221 -17.53 -5.96 -52.67
CA ALA A 221 -18.87 -6.04 -53.23
C ALA A 221 -19.84 -5.12 -52.46
N LEU A 222 -19.81 -5.19 -51.13
CA LEU A 222 -20.62 -4.32 -50.27
C LEU A 222 -20.21 -2.85 -50.41
N GLN A 223 -18.91 -2.55 -50.54
CA GLN A 223 -18.43 -1.19 -50.76
C GLN A 223 -18.97 -0.58 -52.07
N ARG A 224 -18.94 -1.35 -53.18
CA ARG A 224 -19.54 -0.92 -54.45
C ARG A 224 -21.05 -0.74 -54.33
N TRP A 225 -21.73 -1.67 -53.65
CA TRP A 225 -23.17 -1.55 -53.43
C TRP A 225 -23.51 -0.25 -52.69
N LEU A 226 -22.77 0.12 -51.65
CA LEU A 226 -22.96 1.37 -50.91
C LEU A 226 -22.79 2.63 -51.77
N GLU A 227 -21.92 2.59 -52.78
CA GLU A 227 -21.66 3.72 -53.69
C GLU A 227 -22.80 3.96 -54.68
N TYR A 228 -23.51 2.91 -55.10
CA TYR A 228 -24.60 2.97 -56.08
C TYR A 228 -26.00 2.89 -55.47
N ALA A 229 -26.13 2.38 -54.24
CA ALA A 229 -27.41 2.20 -53.58
C ALA A 229 -28.07 3.55 -53.25
N GLN A 230 -29.41 3.58 -53.31
CA GLN A 230 -30.18 4.72 -52.82
C GLN A 230 -29.92 4.90 -51.33
N SER A 231 -29.67 6.14 -50.90
CA SER A 231 -29.28 6.41 -49.52
C SER A 231 -30.33 5.97 -48.50
N GLU A 232 -31.63 6.15 -48.78
CA GLU A 232 -32.71 5.70 -47.89
C GLU A 232 -32.78 4.17 -47.76
N LEU A 233 -32.55 3.45 -48.86
CA LEU A 233 -32.49 1.99 -48.84
C LEU A 233 -31.31 1.48 -47.97
N ALA A 234 -30.15 2.13 -48.07
CA ALA A 234 -29.00 1.81 -47.22
C ALA A 234 -29.29 2.11 -45.74
N TRP A 235 -30.08 3.14 -45.43
CA TRP A 235 -30.50 3.43 -44.07
C TRP A 235 -31.40 2.34 -43.50
N GLU A 236 -32.48 2.00 -44.22
CA GLU A 236 -33.49 1.01 -43.78
C GLU A 236 -32.89 -0.37 -43.55
N ILE A 237 -32.00 -0.81 -44.45
CA ILE A 237 -31.45 -2.17 -44.42
C ILE A 237 -30.26 -2.30 -43.45
N LEU A 238 -29.39 -1.28 -43.37
CA LEU A 238 -28.10 -1.42 -42.67
C LEU A 238 -28.01 -0.65 -41.36
N LEU A 239 -28.68 0.50 -41.24
CA LEU A 239 -28.40 1.48 -40.19
C LEU A 239 -29.52 1.65 -39.16
N ALA A 240 -30.79 1.55 -39.59
CA ALA A 240 -31.96 1.80 -38.75
C ALA A 240 -31.93 0.95 -37.48
N ASP A 241 -31.78 -0.38 -37.61
CA ASP A 241 -31.76 -1.27 -36.44
C ASP A 241 -30.59 -0.98 -35.47
N ALA A 242 -29.42 -0.66 -36.02
CA ALA A 242 -28.20 -0.45 -35.24
C ALA A 242 -28.17 0.89 -34.48
N LEU A 243 -28.79 1.93 -35.03
CA LEU A 243 -28.70 3.31 -34.53
C LEU A 243 -30.01 3.87 -33.97
N THR A 244 -31.16 3.26 -34.29
CA THR A 244 -32.50 3.75 -33.91
C THR A 244 -33.36 2.76 -33.13
N SER A 245 -32.76 1.70 -32.57
CA SER A 245 -33.40 0.91 -31.51
C SER A 245 -34.04 1.86 -30.48
N GLU A 246 -35.35 1.69 -30.20
CA GLU A 246 -36.25 2.76 -29.74
C GLU A 246 -35.59 3.79 -28.82
N PRO A 247 -35.73 5.11 -29.12
CA PRO A 247 -35.14 6.14 -28.29
C PRO A 247 -35.64 5.96 -26.88
N ASN A 248 -34.73 5.63 -25.96
CA ASN A 248 -35.09 5.46 -24.58
C ASN A 248 -35.64 6.80 -24.11
N ALA A 249 -36.95 6.89 -23.86
CA ALA A 249 -37.65 8.16 -23.61
C ALA A 249 -37.11 8.92 -22.39
N LEU A 250 -36.30 8.24 -21.57
CA LEU A 250 -35.61 8.74 -20.39
C LEU A 250 -34.29 9.48 -20.69
N LEU A 251 -33.76 9.41 -21.91
CA LEU A 251 -32.50 10.06 -22.28
C LEU A 251 -32.73 11.50 -22.77
N PRO A 252 -31.89 12.47 -22.33
CA PRO A 252 -32.02 13.86 -22.76
C PRO A 252 -31.61 14.04 -24.23
N VAL A 253 -32.17 15.06 -24.87
CA VAL A 253 -31.73 15.52 -26.20
C VAL A 253 -30.43 16.30 -26.04
N ILE A 254 -29.41 15.96 -26.82
CA ILE A 254 -28.07 16.55 -26.75
C ILE A 254 -27.75 17.26 -28.07
N ASP A 255 -27.11 18.42 -27.97
CA ASP A 255 -26.60 19.16 -29.13
C ASP A 255 -25.48 18.37 -29.84
N SER A 256 -25.50 18.39 -31.18
CA SER A 256 -24.45 17.77 -32.01
C SER A 256 -23.07 18.38 -31.78
N SER A 257 -22.96 19.56 -31.17
CA SER A 257 -21.69 20.19 -30.77
C SER A 257 -20.82 19.27 -29.89
N VAL A 258 -21.42 18.36 -29.12
CA VAL A 258 -20.70 17.37 -28.29
C VAL A 258 -19.82 16.45 -29.14
N LEU A 259 -20.14 16.26 -30.43
CA LEU A 259 -19.33 15.45 -31.35
C LEU A 259 -18.00 16.09 -31.72
N ARG A 260 -17.87 17.43 -31.65
CA ARG A 260 -16.60 18.14 -31.87
C ARG A 260 -15.59 17.86 -30.76
N GLU A 261 -16.10 17.58 -29.57
CA GLU A 261 -15.30 17.24 -28.39
C GLU A 261 -15.21 15.71 -28.18
N ALA A 262 -15.67 14.89 -29.13
CA ALA A 262 -15.71 13.45 -28.99
C ALA A 262 -14.39 12.77 -29.40
N ARG A 263 -13.95 11.80 -28.60
CA ARG A 263 -12.90 10.85 -28.97
C ARG A 263 -13.46 9.63 -29.69
N THR A 264 -14.52 9.08 -29.11
CA THR A 264 -15.28 7.94 -29.65
C THR A 264 -16.76 8.16 -29.34
N ALA A 265 -17.65 7.68 -30.19
CA ALA A 265 -19.07 7.59 -29.86
C ALA A 265 -19.59 6.22 -30.25
N ARG A 266 -20.58 5.70 -29.53
CA ARG A 266 -21.13 4.36 -29.74
C ARG A 266 -22.64 4.36 -29.51
N PRO A 267 -23.39 3.45 -30.15
CA PRO A 267 -24.80 3.23 -29.82
C PRO A 267 -24.94 2.76 -28.36
N ILE A 268 -26.02 3.17 -27.68
CA ILE A 268 -26.22 2.83 -26.27
C ILE A 268 -26.39 1.32 -26.01
N THR A 269 -26.86 0.58 -27.03
CA THR A 269 -27.08 -0.87 -27.00
C THR A 269 -25.78 -1.68 -27.14
N ALA A 270 -24.66 -1.05 -27.49
CA ALA A 270 -23.38 -1.73 -27.63
C ALA A 270 -22.77 -2.08 -26.27
N ILE A 271 -22.62 -3.39 -26.00
CA ILE A 271 -21.97 -3.92 -24.80
C ILE A 271 -20.49 -3.52 -24.84
N TYR A 272 -20.06 -2.71 -23.87
CA TYR A 272 -18.66 -2.30 -23.75
C TYR A 272 -17.88 -3.35 -22.98
N GLY A 273 -16.99 -4.06 -23.67
CA GLY A 273 -16.16 -5.13 -23.09
C GLY A 273 -14.81 -4.68 -22.49
N GLY A 274 -14.64 -3.38 -22.20
CA GLY A 274 -13.35 -2.85 -21.77
C GLY A 274 -13.45 -1.92 -20.56
N ALA A 275 -13.78 -2.45 -19.39
CA ALA A 275 -13.61 -1.68 -18.16
C ALA A 275 -12.11 -1.52 -17.89
N ALA A 276 -11.54 -0.38 -18.29
CA ALA A 276 -10.23 0.04 -17.80
C ALA A 276 -10.29 0.11 -16.28
N ARG A 277 -9.27 -0.41 -15.57
CA ARG A 277 -9.18 -0.30 -14.11
C ARG A 277 -9.19 1.18 -13.71
N ALA A 278 -10.31 1.62 -13.15
CA ALA A 278 -10.51 2.97 -12.67
C ALA A 278 -10.24 3.04 -11.17
N ARG A 279 -9.62 4.14 -10.73
CA ARG A 279 -9.37 4.44 -9.32
C ARG A 279 -10.60 5.05 -8.63
N LEU A 280 -11.42 5.77 -9.39
CA LEU A 280 -12.64 6.43 -8.93
C LEU A 280 -13.65 6.52 -10.07
N CYS A 281 -14.93 6.33 -9.76
CA CYS A 281 -16.02 6.54 -10.70
C CYS A 281 -17.01 7.59 -10.17
N ILE A 282 -17.36 8.55 -11.00
CA ILE A 282 -18.44 9.51 -10.74
C ILE A 282 -19.53 9.21 -11.75
N VAL A 283 -20.77 8.99 -11.30
CA VAL A 283 -21.89 8.61 -12.17
C VAL A 283 -23.10 9.50 -11.96
N ALA A 284 -23.91 9.66 -13.00
CA ALA A 284 -25.24 10.23 -12.85
C ALA A 284 -26.18 9.26 -12.12
N GLN A 285 -27.22 9.81 -11.51
CA GLN A 285 -28.28 9.04 -10.88
C GLN A 285 -28.90 8.00 -11.84
N GLY A 286 -29.10 6.77 -11.35
CA GLY A 286 -29.71 5.67 -12.12
C GLY A 286 -28.75 4.90 -13.04
N VAL A 287 -27.46 5.27 -13.11
CA VAL A 287 -26.45 4.52 -13.87
C VAL A 287 -25.84 3.42 -12.99
N ALA A 288 -25.97 2.16 -13.40
CA ALA A 288 -25.36 1.03 -12.71
C ALA A 288 -23.82 1.05 -12.88
N THR A 289 -23.09 0.85 -11.79
CA THR A 289 -21.64 0.68 -11.82
C THR A 289 -21.25 -0.74 -12.20
N ALA A 290 -20.21 -0.88 -13.03
CA ALA A 290 -19.76 -2.18 -13.53
C ALA A 290 -18.97 -3.00 -12.50
N ASP A 291 -18.40 -2.36 -11.48
CA ASP A 291 -17.58 -3.01 -10.45
C ASP A 291 -17.94 -2.45 -9.07
N ALA A 292 -18.35 -3.34 -8.16
CA ALA A 292 -18.75 -2.99 -6.80
C ALA A 292 -17.54 -2.64 -5.89
N ALA A 293 -16.31 -2.94 -6.32
CA ALA A 293 -15.10 -2.68 -5.53
C ALA A 293 -14.53 -1.25 -5.72
N ILE A 294 -15.01 -0.49 -6.71
CA ILE A 294 -14.50 0.85 -7.02
C ILE A 294 -15.28 1.91 -6.22
N PRO A 295 -14.61 2.82 -5.48
CA PRO A 295 -15.30 3.91 -4.80
C PRO A 295 -16.11 4.74 -5.81
N THR A 296 -17.39 4.92 -5.52
CA THR A 296 -18.36 5.53 -6.45
C THR A 296 -19.01 6.76 -5.81
N ILE A 297 -19.06 7.83 -6.59
CA ILE A 297 -19.80 9.06 -6.26
C ILE A 297 -20.97 9.17 -7.23
N VAL A 298 -22.18 9.32 -6.71
CA VAL A 298 -23.39 9.50 -7.52
C VAL A 298 -23.83 10.95 -7.41
N LEU A 299 -23.97 11.60 -8.55
CA LEU A 299 -24.53 12.93 -8.66
C LEU A 299 -26.05 12.80 -8.72
N SER A 300 -26.72 13.26 -7.67
CA SER A 300 -28.18 13.13 -7.49
C SER A 300 -28.81 14.51 -7.29
N SER A 301 -29.94 14.74 -7.94
CA SER A 301 -30.78 15.93 -7.69
C SER A 301 -31.70 15.77 -6.48
N GLU A 302 -31.80 14.56 -5.90
CA GLU A 302 -32.68 14.27 -4.76
C GLU A 302 -32.08 14.71 -3.43
N VAL A 303 -30.75 14.90 -3.38
CA VAL A 303 -30.06 15.26 -2.14
C VAL A 303 -29.62 16.72 -2.21
N SER A 304 -29.83 17.45 -1.11
CA SER A 304 -29.44 18.86 -0.97
C SER A 304 -28.05 19.05 -0.35
N ALA A 305 -27.50 18.01 0.27
CA ALA A 305 -26.16 17.96 0.85
C ALA A 305 -25.50 16.59 0.56
N PRO A 306 -24.17 16.43 0.71
CA PRO A 306 -23.55 15.13 0.53
C PRO A 306 -24.01 14.11 1.58
N GLU A 307 -24.39 12.90 1.16
CA GLU A 307 -24.86 11.83 2.05
C GLU A 307 -24.24 10.48 1.68
N LEU A 308 -23.92 9.66 2.67
CA LEU A 308 -23.38 8.31 2.47
C LEU A 308 -24.50 7.27 2.54
N VAL A 309 -24.63 6.48 1.48
CA VAL A 309 -25.59 5.37 1.40
C VAL A 309 -24.83 4.04 1.39
N ALA A 310 -25.23 3.13 2.27
CA ALA A 310 -24.66 1.78 2.32
C ALA A 310 -25.24 0.90 1.21
N ASN A 311 -24.38 0.29 0.38
CA ASN A 311 -24.82 -0.62 -0.68
C ASN A 311 -24.93 -2.06 -0.16
N GLY A 312 -26.12 -2.48 0.25
CA GLY A 312 -26.46 -3.90 0.47
C GLY A 312 -25.72 -4.59 1.63
N LYS A 313 -25.72 -5.93 1.63
CA LYS A 313 -25.34 -6.80 2.77
C LYS A 313 -23.85 -6.78 3.18
N GLN A 314 -22.97 -6.05 2.48
CA GLN A 314 -21.56 -5.96 2.82
C GLN A 314 -21.21 -4.55 3.35
N PRO A 315 -20.75 -4.42 4.61
CA PRO A 315 -20.56 -3.13 5.28
C PRO A 315 -19.38 -2.28 4.78
N ILE A 316 -18.70 -2.67 3.70
CA ILE A 316 -17.42 -2.09 3.27
C ILE A 316 -17.58 -1.23 2.00
N VAL A 317 -18.70 -1.34 1.27
CA VAL A 317 -18.94 -0.58 0.03
C VAL A 317 -19.99 0.51 0.28
N PHE A 318 -19.54 1.76 0.26
CA PHE A 318 -20.38 2.94 0.42
C PHE A 318 -20.47 3.70 -0.91
N THR A 319 -21.63 4.30 -1.17
CA THR A 319 -21.81 5.26 -2.26
C THR A 319 -22.00 6.64 -1.67
N LEU A 320 -21.19 7.60 -2.12
CA LEU A 320 -21.38 8.99 -1.74
C LEU A 320 -22.36 9.64 -2.73
N LEU A 321 -23.52 10.03 -2.24
CA LEU A 321 -24.46 10.88 -2.99
C LEU A 321 -24.01 12.34 -2.81
N VAL A 322 -23.88 13.08 -3.91
CA VAL A 322 -23.55 14.51 -3.89
C VAL A 322 -24.58 15.25 -4.74
N PRO A 323 -25.01 16.47 -4.34
CA PRO A 323 -25.89 17.29 -5.16
C PRO A 323 -25.30 17.53 -6.55
N THR A 324 -26.13 17.40 -7.59
CA THR A 324 -25.69 17.63 -8.97
C THR A 324 -25.21 19.08 -9.15
N PRO A 325 -23.96 19.32 -9.58
CA PRO A 325 -23.43 20.68 -9.73
C PRO A 325 -24.15 21.50 -10.80
N ALA A 326 -24.24 22.82 -10.59
CA ALA A 326 -24.90 23.72 -11.53
C ALA A 326 -24.14 23.83 -12.87
N GLY A 327 -24.88 23.81 -13.97
CA GLY A 327 -24.31 23.89 -15.33
C GLY A 327 -23.51 22.65 -15.72
N MET A 328 -23.94 21.47 -15.27
CA MET A 328 -23.46 20.19 -15.76
C MET A 328 -23.79 20.03 -17.25
N ILE A 329 -22.92 19.34 -18.00
CA ILE A 329 -23.22 18.96 -19.39
C ILE A 329 -24.48 18.09 -19.44
N THR A 330 -25.41 18.45 -20.32
CA THR A 330 -26.65 17.69 -20.53
C THR A 330 -26.33 16.28 -21.00
N GLY A 331 -26.93 15.29 -20.35
CA GLY A 331 -26.68 13.87 -20.65
C GLY A 331 -25.40 13.31 -20.06
N PHE A 332 -24.74 13.98 -19.11
CA PHE A 332 -23.64 13.37 -18.36
C PHE A 332 -24.04 11.99 -17.84
N ARG A 333 -23.18 11.00 -18.10
CA ARG A 333 -23.41 9.61 -17.68
C ARG A 333 -22.40 9.18 -16.62
N SER A 334 -21.13 9.35 -16.91
CA SER A 334 -20.06 8.97 -15.99
C SER A 334 -18.75 9.72 -16.28
N LEU A 335 -17.89 9.80 -15.27
CA LEU A 335 -16.51 10.23 -15.35
C LEU A 335 -15.65 9.24 -14.58
N THR A 336 -14.65 8.68 -15.25
CA THR A 336 -13.70 7.75 -14.63
C THR A 336 -12.30 8.37 -14.57
N LEU A 337 -11.66 8.21 -13.41
CA LEU A 337 -10.26 8.55 -13.21
C LEU A 337 -9.43 7.28 -13.32
N PRO A 338 -8.55 7.15 -14.32
CA PRO A 338 -7.73 5.95 -14.51
C PRO A 338 -6.73 5.75 -13.35
N GLN A 339 -6.40 4.48 -13.06
CA GLN A 339 -5.44 4.12 -11.99
C GLN A 339 -3.98 4.46 -12.34
N ILE A 340 -3.67 4.62 -13.63
CA ILE A 340 -2.33 4.91 -14.14
C ILE A 340 -2.03 6.41 -13.95
N SER A 341 -0.99 6.73 -13.19
CA SER A 341 -0.49 8.09 -13.00
C SER A 341 -0.22 8.77 -14.35
N GLY A 342 -0.85 9.92 -14.59
CA GLY A 342 -0.66 10.74 -15.80
C GLY A 342 -1.67 10.50 -16.92
N ALA A 343 -2.60 9.53 -16.78
CA ALA A 343 -3.68 9.35 -17.75
C ALA A 343 -4.83 10.35 -17.51
N SER A 344 -5.34 10.94 -18.59
CA SER A 344 -6.44 11.91 -18.57
C SER A 344 -7.74 11.27 -18.06
N ALA A 345 -8.59 12.08 -17.41
CA ALA A 345 -9.95 11.68 -17.06
C ALA A 345 -10.72 11.25 -18.33
N GLN A 346 -11.64 10.30 -18.19
CA GLN A 346 -12.52 9.88 -19.28
C GLN A 346 -13.97 10.18 -18.90
N ALA A 347 -14.62 11.04 -19.67
CA ALA A 347 -16.03 11.38 -19.46
C ALA A 347 -16.92 10.77 -20.55
N GLU A 348 -18.03 10.16 -20.13
CA GLU A 348 -19.10 9.69 -21.01
C GLU A 348 -20.35 10.56 -20.87
N VAL A 349 -20.94 10.88 -22.02
CA VAL A 349 -22.21 11.59 -22.15
C VAL A 349 -23.15 10.70 -22.96
N ALA A 350 -24.36 10.46 -22.47
CA ALA A 350 -25.39 9.67 -23.13
C ALA A 350 -26.64 10.49 -23.41
N GLY A 351 -27.14 10.42 -24.64
CA GLY A 351 -28.39 11.05 -24.99
C GLY A 351 -28.80 10.84 -26.44
N ASN A 352 -29.89 11.51 -26.81
CA ASN A 352 -30.47 11.46 -28.14
C ASN A 352 -29.87 12.60 -28.97
N LEU A 353 -29.05 12.26 -29.97
CA LEU A 353 -28.41 13.20 -30.88
C LEU A 353 -29.12 13.21 -32.22
N ARG A 354 -29.18 14.39 -32.84
CA ARG A 354 -29.63 14.55 -34.23
C ARG A 354 -28.43 14.39 -35.17
N LEU A 355 -28.38 13.28 -35.88
CA LEU A 355 -27.36 12.97 -36.88
C LEU A 355 -27.93 13.12 -38.29
N TYR A 356 -27.09 13.27 -39.30
CA TYR A 356 -27.51 13.49 -40.67
C TYR A 356 -27.05 12.34 -41.57
N TRP A 357 -27.99 11.73 -42.27
CA TRP A 357 -27.72 10.73 -43.30
C TRP A 357 -28.26 11.25 -44.64
N ALA A 358 -27.38 11.40 -45.64
CA ALA A 358 -27.72 11.98 -46.94
C ALA A 358 -28.52 13.31 -46.86
N GLY A 359 -28.19 14.14 -45.86
CA GLY A 359 -28.86 15.44 -45.61
C GLY A 359 -30.15 15.36 -44.79
N GLN A 360 -30.67 14.16 -44.48
CA GLN A 360 -31.87 13.98 -43.65
C GLN A 360 -31.51 13.79 -42.17
N PRO A 361 -32.17 14.50 -41.24
CA PRO A 361 -31.93 14.35 -39.80
C PRO A 361 -32.54 13.06 -39.25
N ARG A 362 -31.77 12.33 -38.45
CA ARG A 362 -32.13 11.09 -37.75
C ARG A 362 -31.84 11.23 -36.27
N SER A 363 -32.75 10.77 -35.41
CA SER A 363 -32.54 10.77 -33.95
C SER A 363 -31.91 9.45 -33.54
N CYS A 364 -30.69 9.49 -33.00
CA CYS A 364 -29.93 8.32 -32.61
C CYS A 364 -29.52 8.41 -31.14
N SER A 365 -29.73 7.34 -30.37
CA SER A 365 -29.29 7.25 -28.98
C SER A 365 -27.82 6.83 -28.92
N LEU A 366 -26.94 7.77 -28.60
CA LEU A 366 -25.50 7.53 -28.53
C LEU A 366 -24.94 7.77 -27.12
N VAL A 367 -23.85 7.07 -26.84
CA VAL A 367 -22.91 7.35 -25.76
C VAL A 367 -21.64 7.90 -26.41
N VAL A 368 -21.28 9.12 -26.05
CA VAL A 368 -20.10 9.82 -26.53
C VAL A 368 -19.05 9.85 -25.41
N THR A 369 -17.86 9.35 -25.70
CA THR A 369 -16.68 9.52 -24.85
C THR A 369 -15.96 10.79 -25.31
N LEU A 370 -15.84 11.75 -24.39
CA LEU A 370 -15.17 13.03 -24.68
C LEU A 370 -13.66 12.83 -24.88
N ASN A 371 -13.05 13.75 -25.61
CA ASN A 371 -11.60 13.83 -25.78
C ASN A 371 -10.92 14.24 -24.47
N ASP A 372 -9.59 14.10 -24.43
CA ASP A 372 -8.82 14.31 -23.21
C ASP A 372 -8.90 15.75 -22.70
N GLN A 373 -8.97 16.74 -23.61
CA GLN A 373 -9.06 18.16 -23.25
C GLN A 373 -10.41 18.48 -22.61
N ALA A 374 -11.52 18.08 -23.23
CA ALA A 374 -12.87 18.29 -22.73
C ALA A 374 -13.11 17.51 -21.42
N SER A 375 -12.66 16.25 -21.35
CA SER A 375 -12.75 15.45 -20.13
C SER A 375 -11.98 16.06 -18.96
N THR A 376 -10.78 16.61 -19.21
CA THR A 376 -9.97 17.28 -18.19
C THR A 376 -10.60 18.60 -17.73
N ALA A 377 -11.17 19.38 -18.64
CA ALA A 377 -11.89 20.61 -18.30
C ALA A 377 -13.15 20.31 -17.46
N LEU A 378 -13.93 19.29 -17.84
CA LEU A 378 -15.09 18.84 -17.08
C LEU A 378 -14.68 18.36 -15.68
N TRP A 379 -13.61 17.55 -15.59
CA TRP A 379 -13.04 17.11 -14.32
C TRP A 379 -12.62 18.29 -13.43
N ALA A 380 -11.93 19.29 -13.98
CA ALA A 380 -11.47 20.45 -13.21
C ALA A 380 -12.63 21.28 -12.64
N LYS A 381 -13.76 21.35 -13.34
CA LYS A 381 -15.00 21.96 -12.82
C LYS A 381 -15.62 21.08 -11.71
N LEU A 382 -15.92 19.82 -12.02
CA LEU A 382 -16.53 18.88 -11.07
C LEU A 382 -15.72 18.75 -9.78
N ARG A 383 -14.40 18.65 -9.87
CA ARG A 383 -13.51 18.59 -8.72
C ARG A 383 -13.72 19.77 -7.77
N ARG A 384 -13.81 21.00 -8.29
CA ARG A 384 -14.00 22.20 -7.44
C ARG A 384 -15.36 22.18 -6.75
N ASP A 385 -16.41 21.81 -7.48
CA ASP A 385 -17.77 21.77 -6.95
C ASP A 385 -17.90 20.67 -5.87
N LEU A 386 -17.28 19.50 -6.11
CA LEU A 386 -17.23 18.38 -5.15
C LEU A 386 -16.42 18.74 -3.89
N GLU A 387 -15.24 19.33 -4.05
CA GLU A 387 -14.41 19.76 -2.92
C GLU A 387 -15.17 20.79 -2.06
N SER A 388 -15.82 21.77 -2.69
CA SER A 388 -16.61 22.79 -1.98
C SER A 388 -17.84 22.21 -1.26
N ALA A 389 -18.52 21.22 -1.86
CA ALA A 389 -19.72 20.62 -1.26
C ALA A 389 -19.38 19.79 0.00
N CYS A 390 -18.21 19.15 0.02
CA CYS A 390 -17.82 18.22 1.09
C CYS A 390 -16.93 18.85 2.18
N GLU A 391 -16.33 20.03 1.94
CA GLU A 391 -15.32 20.65 2.83
C GLU A 391 -15.80 20.84 4.28
N HIS A 392 -17.07 21.17 4.47
CA HIS A 392 -17.65 21.52 5.78
C HIS A 392 -18.34 20.33 6.48
N SER A 393 -18.27 19.12 5.92
CA SER A 393 -18.92 17.96 6.51
C SER A 393 -18.27 17.54 7.82
N ASP A 394 -19.10 17.18 8.80
CA ASP A 394 -18.59 16.66 10.07
C ASP A 394 -18.09 15.22 9.99
N ASP A 395 -18.65 14.44 9.06
CA ASP A 395 -18.27 13.05 8.80
C ASP A 395 -16.95 13.00 8.01
N PRO A 396 -15.86 12.41 8.55
CA PRO A 396 -14.59 12.31 7.85
C PRO A 396 -14.68 11.48 6.56
N ARG A 397 -15.63 10.54 6.47
CA ARG A 397 -15.86 9.73 5.26
C ARG A 397 -16.32 10.59 4.08
N ILE A 398 -16.98 11.71 4.34
CA ILE A 398 -17.39 12.70 3.34
C ILE A 398 -16.29 13.75 3.15
N ALA A 399 -15.78 14.33 4.25
CA ALA A 399 -14.81 15.43 4.19
C ALA A 399 -13.47 15.04 3.53
N PHE A 400 -13.04 13.78 3.67
CA PHE A 400 -11.78 13.29 3.09
C PHE A 400 -11.90 12.69 1.70
N MET A 401 -13.08 12.75 1.10
CA MET A 401 -13.28 12.31 -0.28
C MET A 401 -12.28 12.91 -1.30
N PRO A 402 -11.81 14.17 -1.17
CA PRO A 402 -10.78 14.71 -2.07
C PRO A 402 -9.44 13.95 -2.06
N VAL A 403 -9.15 13.18 -1.00
CA VAL A 403 -7.97 12.31 -0.93
C VAL A 403 -7.99 11.23 -2.02
N ALA A 404 -9.18 10.89 -2.55
CA ALA A 404 -9.36 9.93 -3.62
C ALA A 404 -8.64 10.32 -4.93
N TRP A 405 -8.34 11.61 -5.18
CA TRP A 405 -7.65 12.06 -6.40
C TRP A 405 -6.47 13.00 -6.18
N ARG A 406 -6.33 13.66 -5.02
CA ARG A 406 -5.19 14.55 -4.75
C ARG A 406 -3.88 13.78 -4.69
N ASP A 407 -2.75 14.44 -4.96
CA ASP A 407 -1.42 13.86 -4.78
C ASP A 407 -1.07 13.66 -3.31
N VAL A 408 -0.11 12.78 -3.02
CA VAL A 408 0.28 12.41 -1.64
C VAL A 408 0.70 13.64 -0.83
N ASP A 409 1.48 14.53 -1.44
CA ASP A 409 1.99 15.74 -0.80
C ASP A 409 0.88 16.76 -0.49
N ALA A 410 -0.26 16.68 -1.19
CA ALA A 410 -1.40 17.55 -1.01
C ALA A 410 -2.44 17.00 0.00
N ILE A 411 -2.28 15.77 0.50
CA ILE A 411 -3.23 15.15 1.45
C ILE A 411 -3.31 15.97 2.74
N GLY A 412 -2.17 16.49 3.23
CA GLY A 412 -2.14 17.36 4.40
C GLY A 412 -3.03 18.59 4.25
N GLN A 413 -3.17 19.13 3.03
CA GLN A 413 -4.02 20.31 2.76
C GLN A 413 -5.52 19.99 2.82
N THR A 414 -5.90 18.71 2.69
CA THR A 414 -7.30 18.27 2.84
C THR A 414 -7.62 17.92 4.28
N VAL A 415 -6.70 17.24 4.97
CA VAL A 415 -6.92 16.75 6.33
C VAL A 415 -6.79 17.88 7.37
N TRP A 416 -5.82 18.78 7.18
CA TRP A 416 -5.52 19.82 8.17
C TRP A 416 -6.70 20.76 8.46
N PRO A 417 -7.43 21.34 7.49
CA PRO A 417 -8.57 22.22 7.78
C PRO A 417 -9.66 21.54 8.63
N TRP A 418 -9.94 20.27 8.34
CA TRP A 418 -10.91 19.48 9.08
C TRP A 418 -10.48 19.25 10.54
N LEU A 419 -9.20 18.89 10.75
CA LEU A 419 -8.61 18.72 12.08
C LEU A 419 -8.50 20.05 12.84
N ALA A 420 -8.09 21.13 12.17
CA ALA A 420 -7.89 22.44 12.77
C ALA A 420 -9.19 22.98 13.40
N THR A 421 -10.33 22.77 12.73
CA THR A 421 -11.64 23.16 13.24
C THR A 421 -12.00 22.42 14.54
N ARG A 422 -11.56 21.15 14.66
CA ARG A 422 -11.82 20.27 15.82
C ARG A 422 -10.77 20.38 16.91
N SER A 423 -9.57 20.86 16.59
CA SER A 423 -8.47 21.06 17.55
C SER A 423 -8.78 22.10 18.63
N LYS A 424 -9.89 22.84 18.51
CA LYS A 424 -10.41 23.74 19.55
C LYS A 424 -11.08 23.00 20.72
N GLN A 425 -11.26 21.69 20.60
CA GLN A 425 -11.79 20.82 21.67
C GLN A 425 -10.65 20.26 22.53
N PRO A 426 -10.91 19.81 23.76
CA PRO A 426 -9.91 19.11 24.57
C PRO A 426 -9.45 17.81 23.90
N LEU A 427 -8.22 17.40 24.22
CA LEU A 427 -7.52 16.31 23.52
C LEU A 427 -8.34 15.02 23.43
N ASN A 428 -9.00 14.62 24.52
CA ASN A 428 -9.82 13.40 24.54
C ASN A 428 -10.92 13.41 23.46
N GLY A 429 -11.58 14.56 23.25
CA GLY A 429 -12.60 14.70 22.20
C GLY A 429 -12.01 14.50 20.80
N LEU A 430 -10.85 15.11 20.53
CA LEU A 430 -10.16 14.97 19.25
C LEU A 430 -9.69 13.52 18.99
N MET A 431 -9.28 12.80 20.03
CA MET A 431 -8.79 11.41 19.91
C MET A 431 -9.87 10.44 19.46
N THR A 432 -11.12 10.63 19.89
CA THR A 432 -12.25 9.80 19.43
C THR A 432 -12.48 9.86 17.92
N LEU A 433 -12.01 10.92 17.26
CA LEU A 433 -12.19 11.15 15.84
C LEU A 433 -11.06 10.57 14.98
N VAL A 434 -9.93 10.16 15.59
CA VAL A 434 -8.73 9.68 14.87
C VAL A 434 -9.00 8.37 14.13
N GLU A 435 -9.58 7.38 14.80
CA GLU A 435 -9.83 6.07 14.18
C GLU A 435 -10.84 6.16 13.03
N PRO A 436 -12.01 6.82 13.18
CA PRO A 436 -12.92 7.07 12.05
C PRO A 436 -12.27 7.82 10.89
N ALA A 437 -11.41 8.81 11.19
CA ALA A 437 -10.67 9.59 10.19
C ALA A 437 -9.66 8.75 9.41
N VAL A 438 -8.90 7.89 10.09
CA VAL A 438 -7.95 6.95 9.47
C VAL A 438 -8.69 5.95 8.57
N GLN A 439 -9.81 5.40 9.04
CA GLN A 439 -10.64 4.49 8.24
C GLN A 439 -11.20 5.18 7.00
N ALA A 440 -11.64 6.44 7.12
CA ALA A 440 -12.12 7.23 5.99
C ALA A 440 -11.04 7.45 4.91
N ILE A 441 -9.78 7.73 5.29
CA ILE A 441 -8.68 7.85 4.33
C ILE A 441 -8.41 6.51 3.64
N GLY A 442 -8.40 5.42 4.40
CA GLY A 442 -8.22 4.06 3.87
C GLY A 442 -9.32 3.66 2.87
N LEU A 443 -10.56 4.11 3.09
CA LEU A 443 -11.69 3.87 2.19
C LEU A 443 -11.49 4.53 0.81
N TRP A 444 -10.98 5.77 0.77
CA TRP A 444 -10.74 6.48 -0.49
C TRP A 444 -9.40 6.11 -1.16
N ARG A 445 -8.47 5.47 -0.42
CA ARG A 445 -7.17 5.00 -0.91
C ARG A 445 -6.78 3.63 -0.33
N PRO A 446 -7.40 2.53 -0.80
CA PRO A 446 -7.13 1.18 -0.28
C PRO A 446 -5.72 0.67 -0.64
N ASP A 447 -5.18 1.05 -1.80
CA ASP A 447 -3.97 0.43 -2.37
C ASP A 447 -2.64 0.99 -1.82
N ARG A 448 -2.64 2.09 -1.06
CA ARG A 448 -1.40 2.78 -0.63
C ARG A 448 -1.53 3.37 0.78
N LYS A 449 -0.48 3.19 1.59
CA LYS A 449 -0.32 3.82 2.94
C LYS A 449 0.65 5.01 2.92
N ASP A 450 0.93 5.56 1.74
CA ASP A 450 1.81 6.71 1.52
C ASP A 450 1.30 8.00 2.21
N TRP A 451 0.00 8.08 2.49
CA TRP A 451 -0.65 9.17 3.21
C TRP A 451 -0.29 9.26 4.70
N LYS A 452 0.27 8.19 5.31
CA LYS A 452 0.47 8.11 6.76
C LYS A 452 1.35 9.26 7.29
N PHE A 453 2.41 9.61 6.56
CA PHE A 453 3.32 10.69 6.97
C PHE A 453 2.61 12.06 7.04
N ALA A 454 1.79 12.37 6.03
CA ALA A 454 1.02 13.61 5.97
C ALA A 454 -0.10 13.65 7.03
N TRP A 455 -0.75 12.52 7.28
CA TRP A 455 -1.71 12.36 8.37
C TRP A 455 -1.07 12.60 9.73
N GLU A 456 0.02 11.91 10.06
CA GLU A 456 0.74 12.04 11.33
C GLU A 456 1.24 13.49 11.54
N GLY A 457 1.72 14.15 10.48
CA GLY A 457 2.14 15.56 10.57
C GLY A 457 0.99 16.51 10.88
N SER A 458 -0.17 16.32 10.24
CA SER A 458 -1.37 17.13 10.49
C SER A 458 -1.98 16.84 11.86
N LEU A 459 -1.97 15.57 12.28
CA LEU A 459 -2.48 15.13 13.57
C LEU A 459 -1.62 15.65 14.72
N ALA A 460 -0.29 15.58 14.60
CA ALA A 460 0.61 16.12 15.62
C ALA A 460 0.37 17.61 15.88
N LYS A 461 0.18 18.40 14.81
CA LYS A 461 -0.17 19.81 14.90
C LYS A 461 -1.54 20.05 15.54
N ALA A 462 -2.51 19.17 15.27
CA ALA A 462 -3.85 19.25 15.84
C ALA A 462 -3.85 18.90 17.34
N PHE A 463 -3.07 17.89 17.74
CA PHE A 463 -2.85 17.55 19.15
C PHE A 463 -2.17 18.68 19.91
N ASP A 464 -1.12 19.28 19.35
CA ASP A 464 -0.45 20.45 19.95
C ASP A 464 -1.43 21.61 20.20
N THR A 465 -2.27 21.92 19.19
CA THR A 465 -3.29 22.97 19.32
C THR A 465 -4.36 22.61 20.36
N SER A 466 -4.77 21.34 20.41
CA SER A 466 -5.79 20.84 21.34
C SER A 466 -5.30 20.77 22.79
N LEU A 467 -4.00 20.54 23.02
CA LEU A 467 -3.38 20.61 24.33
C LEU A 467 -3.53 22.00 24.95
N MET A 468 -3.43 23.07 24.17
CA MET A 468 -3.65 24.45 24.64
C MET A 468 -5.07 24.70 25.18
N HIS A 469 -6.04 23.87 24.79
CA HIS A 469 -7.43 23.92 25.25
C HIS A 469 -7.77 22.84 26.29
N THR A 470 -6.81 21.99 26.62
CA THR A 470 -7.00 20.90 27.57
C THR A 470 -6.81 21.42 29.01
N PRO A 471 -7.69 21.06 29.96
CA PRO A 471 -7.58 21.52 31.35
C PRO A 471 -6.19 21.26 31.94
N SER A 472 -5.68 22.22 32.71
CA SER A 472 -4.55 21.97 33.60
C SER A 472 -5.04 21.16 34.81
N GLN A 473 -4.31 20.12 35.22
CA GLN A 473 -4.64 19.15 36.28
C GLN A 473 -5.48 17.94 35.82
N LEU A 474 -5.07 17.31 34.72
CA LEU A 474 -5.60 16.00 34.35
C LEU A 474 -5.24 14.93 35.38
N GLU A 475 -6.17 14.02 35.62
CA GLU A 475 -5.95 12.87 36.50
C GLU A 475 -4.92 11.90 35.91
N HIS A 476 -4.19 11.22 36.78
CA HIS A 476 -3.04 10.38 36.39
C HIS A 476 -3.42 9.24 35.44
N GLU A 477 -4.57 8.59 35.67
CA GLU A 477 -5.07 7.52 34.81
C GLU A 477 -5.41 8.02 33.40
N GLU A 478 -5.99 9.21 33.31
CA GLU A 478 -6.31 9.85 32.04
C GLU A 478 -5.03 10.19 31.28
N VAL A 479 -4.03 10.78 31.95
CA VAL A 479 -2.73 11.12 31.36
C VAL A 479 -2.05 9.87 30.81
N VAL A 480 -1.99 8.78 31.59
CA VAL A 480 -1.39 7.51 31.15
C VAL A 480 -2.11 6.94 29.94
N SER A 481 -3.45 6.97 29.93
CA SER A 481 -4.25 6.55 28.77
C SER A 481 -3.94 7.37 27.52
N LEU A 482 -3.90 8.70 27.65
CA LEU A 482 -3.61 9.62 26.55
C LEU A 482 -2.18 9.44 26.02
N LEU A 483 -1.18 9.28 26.90
CA LEU A 483 0.21 9.01 26.51
C LEU A 483 0.35 7.75 25.67
N ASN A 484 -0.30 6.65 26.09
CA ASN A 484 -0.30 5.39 25.37
C ASN A 484 -0.97 5.51 24.00
N GLN A 485 -2.10 6.21 23.93
CA GLN A 485 -2.79 6.42 22.66
C GLN A 485 -1.98 7.31 21.69
N ILE A 486 -1.34 8.39 22.17
CA ILE A 486 -0.42 9.21 21.35
C ILE A 486 0.71 8.35 20.79
N ALA A 487 1.31 7.49 21.61
CA ALA A 487 2.39 6.60 21.20
C ALA A 487 1.95 5.55 20.17
N GLN A 488 0.69 5.12 20.21
CA GLN A 488 0.12 4.19 19.22
C GLN A 488 -0.20 4.87 17.88
N MET A 489 -0.60 6.15 17.92
CA MET A 489 -1.09 6.88 16.74
C MET A 489 0.02 7.59 15.94
N LEU A 490 1.13 7.96 16.60
CA LEU A 490 2.21 8.76 16.00
C LEU A 490 3.56 8.02 16.02
N SER A 491 4.44 8.40 15.09
CA SER A 491 5.84 8.01 15.12
C SER A 491 6.56 8.65 16.32
N ALA A 492 7.62 8.00 16.80
CA ALA A 492 8.32 8.42 18.02
C ALA A 492 8.83 9.87 17.97
N ASP A 493 9.31 10.34 16.81
CA ASP A 493 9.79 11.70 16.58
C ASP A 493 8.69 12.76 16.79
N LYS A 494 7.44 12.44 16.43
CA LYS A 494 6.29 13.34 16.58
C LYS A 494 5.59 13.17 17.94
N ALA A 495 5.63 11.98 18.52
CA ALA A 495 5.01 11.68 19.79
C ALA A 495 5.75 12.33 20.97
N VAL A 496 7.08 12.27 21.01
CA VAL A 496 7.89 12.72 22.16
C VAL A 496 7.62 14.19 22.55
N PRO A 497 7.60 15.16 21.63
CA PRO A 497 7.27 16.55 21.98
C PRO A 497 5.88 16.72 22.58
N LEU A 498 4.89 15.98 22.05
CA LEU A 498 3.50 16.04 22.51
C LEU A 498 3.32 15.36 23.87
N GLN A 499 4.05 14.26 24.12
CA GLN A 499 4.08 13.62 25.43
C GLN A 499 4.68 14.56 26.48
N ALA A 500 5.79 15.24 26.17
CA ALA A 500 6.38 16.23 27.07
C ALA A 500 5.44 17.43 27.31
N ALA A 501 4.69 17.88 26.30
CA ALA A 501 3.68 18.92 26.45
C ALA A 501 2.51 18.47 27.33
N LEU A 502 1.96 17.26 27.09
CA LEU A 502 0.86 16.69 27.87
C LEU A 502 1.22 16.56 29.36
N LEU A 503 2.48 16.21 29.67
CA LEU A 503 2.94 16.13 31.06
C LEU A 503 2.76 17.45 31.82
N ARG A 504 2.88 18.61 31.17
CA ARG A 504 2.66 19.92 31.82
C ARG A 504 1.21 20.17 32.23
N HIS A 505 0.26 19.39 31.71
CA HIS A 505 -1.14 19.45 32.06
C HIS A 505 -1.53 18.43 33.14
N ALA A 506 -0.64 17.51 33.51
CA ALA A 506 -0.92 16.50 34.53
C ALA A 506 -0.98 17.11 35.95
N ALA A 507 -1.78 16.52 36.83
CA ALA A 507 -1.77 16.88 38.25
C ALA A 507 -0.43 16.46 38.92
N PRO A 508 0.00 17.16 39.99
CA PRO A 508 1.21 16.77 40.74
C PRO A 508 1.09 15.36 41.34
N ILE A 509 2.14 14.58 41.15
CA ILE A 509 2.26 13.18 41.57
C ILE A 509 2.70 13.13 43.02
N ARG A 510 1.85 12.51 43.86
CA ARG A 510 2.04 12.45 45.32
C ARG A 510 2.51 11.08 45.83
N ALA A 511 2.50 10.05 44.99
CA ALA A 511 2.78 8.67 45.37
C ALA A 511 3.74 7.98 44.39
N LEU A 512 4.57 7.08 44.93
CA LEU A 512 5.56 6.31 44.18
C LEU A 512 4.91 5.40 43.13
N GLU A 513 3.77 4.79 43.45
CA GLU A 513 3.04 3.89 42.54
C GLU A 513 2.51 4.64 41.32
N LEU A 514 2.02 5.87 41.52
CA LEU A 514 1.54 6.72 40.43
C LEU A 514 2.68 7.12 39.51
N LEU A 515 3.85 7.47 40.07
CA LEU A 515 5.04 7.78 39.28
C LEU A 515 5.53 6.56 38.49
N ALA A 516 5.52 5.37 39.10
CA ALA A 516 5.89 4.13 38.43
C ALA A 516 4.97 3.83 37.24
N ASN A 517 3.66 4.01 37.41
CA ASN A 517 2.67 3.85 36.35
C ASN A 517 2.90 4.86 35.22
N LEU A 518 3.13 6.13 35.54
CA LEU A 518 3.44 7.15 34.55
C LEU A 518 4.73 6.81 33.78
N ARG A 519 5.78 6.39 34.50
CA ARG A 519 7.07 6.03 33.92
C ARG A 519 6.95 4.88 32.92
N SER A 520 6.07 3.91 33.20
CA SER A 520 5.83 2.76 32.31
C SER A 520 5.22 3.14 30.96
N ALA A 521 4.50 4.27 30.89
CA ALA A 521 3.84 4.77 29.68
C ALA A 521 4.72 5.70 28.83
N LEU A 522 5.90 6.07 29.33
CA LEU A 522 6.79 7.04 28.70
C LEU A 522 8.11 6.37 28.26
N PRO A 523 8.72 6.78 27.13
CA PRO A 523 10.04 6.31 26.70
C PRO A 523 11.12 6.62 27.75
N SER A 524 12.04 5.69 28.02
CA SER A 524 13.07 5.80 29.07
C SER A 524 13.95 7.06 29.01
N SER A 525 14.05 7.70 27.85
CA SER A 525 14.78 8.96 27.64
C SER A 525 13.98 10.22 27.96
N THR A 526 12.67 10.14 28.16
CA THR A 526 11.80 11.30 28.37
C THR A 526 11.95 11.80 29.80
N GLU A 527 12.35 13.07 29.94
CA GLU A 527 12.46 13.74 31.23
C GLU A 527 11.08 14.05 31.81
N ILE A 528 10.89 13.69 33.08
CA ILE A 528 9.69 14.04 33.83
C ILE A 528 9.88 15.46 34.38
N PRO A 529 8.98 16.41 34.05
CA PRO A 529 9.05 17.77 34.56
C PRO A 529 9.07 17.82 36.09
N GLU A 530 9.89 18.70 36.64
CA GLU A 530 10.05 18.84 38.09
C GLU A 530 8.74 19.29 38.77
N GLU A 531 7.92 20.07 38.06
CA GLU A 531 6.64 20.61 38.55
C GLU A 531 5.62 19.51 38.85
N LEU A 532 5.78 18.33 38.26
CA LEU A 532 4.93 17.17 38.54
C LEU A 532 5.34 16.43 39.82
N LEU A 533 6.56 16.63 40.32
CA LEU A 533 7.07 15.93 41.49
C LEU A 533 6.67 16.71 42.73
N SER A 534 5.59 16.29 43.39
CA SER A 534 5.06 17.00 44.56
C SER A 534 6.03 16.98 45.74
N VAL A 535 5.86 17.92 46.66
CA VAL A 535 6.66 18.01 47.91
C VAL A 535 6.51 16.72 48.72
N GLU A 536 5.31 16.12 48.77
CA GLU A 536 5.06 14.86 49.47
C GLU A 536 5.89 13.70 48.89
N LEU A 537 5.98 13.59 47.56
CA LEU A 537 6.80 12.56 46.92
C LEU A 537 8.30 12.77 47.18
N ARG A 538 8.75 14.02 47.12
CA ARG A 538 10.13 14.41 47.45
C ARG A 538 10.47 14.07 48.90
N GLN A 539 9.53 14.26 49.82
CA GLN A 539 9.67 13.88 51.23
C GLN A 539 9.79 12.37 51.41
N VAL A 540 8.96 11.58 50.72
CA VAL A 540 9.05 10.10 50.76
C VAL A 540 10.43 9.61 50.31
N TRP A 541 10.98 10.19 49.23
CA TRP A 541 12.34 9.85 48.80
C TRP A 541 13.41 10.23 49.82
N LEU A 542 13.31 11.41 50.41
CA LEU A 542 14.24 11.84 51.46
C LEU A 542 14.19 10.90 52.67
N GLU A 543 12.99 10.53 53.12
CA GLU A 543 12.80 9.58 54.24
C GLU A 543 13.36 8.19 53.90
N HIS A 544 13.10 7.67 52.69
CA HIS A 544 13.68 6.40 52.24
C HIS A 544 15.21 6.43 52.22
N ALA A 545 15.81 7.54 51.77
CA ALA A 545 17.26 7.73 51.78
C ALA A 545 17.83 7.69 53.21
N LEU A 546 17.20 8.44 54.13
CA LEU A 546 17.61 8.53 55.54
C LEU A 546 17.45 7.20 56.29
N GLU A 547 16.38 6.46 56.00
CA GLU A 547 16.13 5.14 56.58
C GLU A 547 16.96 4.02 55.93
N ARG A 548 17.68 4.33 54.84
CA ARG A 548 18.48 3.38 54.03
C ARG A 548 17.62 2.28 53.42
N LYS A 549 16.40 2.63 52.99
CA LYS A 549 15.51 1.77 52.20
C LYS A 549 15.90 1.82 50.73
N GLU A 550 15.40 0.86 49.93
CA GLU A 550 15.61 0.86 48.48
C GLU A 550 14.97 2.11 47.84
N LEU A 551 15.77 2.87 47.08
CA LEU A 551 15.32 4.08 46.39
C LEU A 551 14.93 3.80 44.94
N LYS A 552 13.64 3.97 44.65
CA LYS A 552 13.10 3.90 43.28
C LYS A 552 12.67 5.30 42.85
N LEU A 553 13.49 5.93 42.01
CA LEU A 553 13.31 7.34 41.59
C LEU A 553 12.52 7.47 40.28
N TYR A 554 12.50 6.44 39.44
CA TYR A 554 11.75 6.42 38.17
C TYR A 554 12.05 7.61 37.23
N GLY A 555 13.33 7.99 37.10
CA GLY A 555 13.78 9.08 36.23
C GLY A 555 13.80 8.76 34.72
N PRO A 556 14.39 9.65 33.90
CA PRO A 556 15.16 10.84 34.29
C PRO A 556 14.30 12.03 34.74
N HIS A 557 14.75 12.75 35.77
CA HIS A 557 14.19 14.03 36.23
C HIS A 557 15.25 14.83 37.02
N ALA A 558 15.08 16.15 37.16
CA ALA A 558 16.07 17.04 37.78
C ALA A 558 16.45 16.65 39.22
N ILE A 559 15.47 16.17 40.00
CA ILE A 559 15.64 15.78 41.42
C ILE A 559 16.45 14.49 41.62
N GLN A 560 16.66 13.69 40.57
CA GLN A 560 17.23 12.35 40.70
C GLN A 560 18.65 12.38 41.29
N GLN A 561 19.49 13.26 40.77
CA GLN A 561 20.88 13.39 41.20
C GLN A 561 21.00 13.92 42.65
N PRO A 562 20.29 15.00 43.05
CA PRO A 562 20.20 15.44 44.44
C PRO A 562 19.88 14.33 45.45
N VAL A 563 18.85 13.50 45.19
CA VAL A 563 18.45 12.42 46.10
C VAL A 563 19.52 11.33 46.19
N GLN A 564 20.14 10.97 45.06
CA GLN A 564 21.22 9.97 45.04
C GLN A 564 22.46 10.43 45.78
N ASP A 565 22.80 11.72 45.73
CA ASP A 565 23.94 12.26 46.45
C ASP A 565 23.67 12.37 47.96
N ILE A 566 22.43 12.64 48.36
CA ILE A 566 21.97 12.52 49.74
C ILE A 566 22.05 11.05 50.22
N GLU A 567 21.55 10.09 49.45
CA GLU A 567 21.63 8.67 49.78
C GLU A 567 23.09 8.22 50.03
N LYS A 568 24.01 8.57 49.11
CA LYS A 568 25.43 8.27 49.27
C LYS A 568 26.02 8.91 50.52
N ALA A 569 25.64 10.15 50.83
CA ALA A 569 26.10 10.84 52.03
C ALA A 569 25.60 10.14 53.30
N VAL A 570 24.32 9.76 53.37
CA VAL A 570 23.74 8.97 54.47
C VAL A 570 24.51 7.65 54.64
N GLN A 571 24.71 6.90 53.55
CA GLN A 571 25.42 5.62 53.59
C GLN A 571 26.87 5.79 54.08
N ASN A 572 27.57 6.84 53.63
CA ASN A 572 28.94 7.15 54.07
C ASN A 572 29.00 7.52 55.55
N VAL A 573 28.05 8.31 56.05
CA VAL A 573 27.96 8.67 57.49
C VAL A 573 27.82 7.41 58.33
N TYR A 574 26.84 6.55 58.01
CA TYR A 574 26.64 5.32 58.77
C TYR A 574 27.78 4.31 58.63
N ARG A 575 28.46 4.26 57.49
CA ARG A 575 29.58 3.35 57.26
C ARG A 575 30.85 3.80 57.98
N SER A 576 31.15 5.10 57.98
CA SER A 576 32.41 5.63 58.50
C SER A 576 32.36 6.05 59.96
N ILE A 577 31.21 6.56 60.44
CA ILE A 577 31.02 6.97 61.84
C ILE A 577 30.35 5.85 62.66
N GLY A 578 29.26 5.29 62.13
CA GLY A 578 28.48 4.24 62.78
C GLY A 578 27.34 4.76 63.67
N ASP A 579 26.25 3.99 63.73
CA ASP A 579 25.02 4.36 64.44
C ASP A 579 25.23 4.54 65.96
N GLN A 580 26.05 3.69 66.59
CA GLN A 580 26.34 3.81 68.02
C GLN A 580 27.13 5.07 68.36
N ALA A 581 28.08 5.48 67.50
CA ALA A 581 28.86 6.69 67.70
C ALA A 581 28.02 7.96 67.53
N LEU A 582 27.10 7.98 66.55
CA LEU A 582 26.14 9.07 66.39
C LEU A 582 25.21 9.20 67.60
N LYS A 583 24.75 8.07 68.16
CA LYS A 583 23.94 8.05 69.40
C LYS A 583 24.73 8.52 70.62
N ALA A 584 26.00 8.10 70.75
CA ALA A 584 26.88 8.52 71.83
C ALA A 584 27.19 10.03 71.76
N ALA A 585 27.40 10.57 70.56
CA ALA A 585 27.67 11.99 70.36
C ALA A 585 26.51 12.88 70.85
N ARG A 586 25.25 12.43 70.67
CA ARG A 586 24.07 13.14 71.20
C ARG A 586 24.04 13.25 72.72
N ILE A 587 24.70 12.35 73.45
CA ILE A 587 24.87 12.41 74.90
C ILE A 587 26.26 12.92 75.31
N SER A 588 26.95 13.64 74.40
CA SER A 588 28.29 14.22 74.62
C SER A 588 29.39 13.19 74.93
N GLN A 589 29.27 11.96 74.41
CA GLN A 589 30.27 10.91 74.53
C GLN A 589 30.87 10.56 73.17
N ILE A 590 32.16 10.20 73.14
CA ILE A 590 32.86 9.84 71.90
C ILE A 590 33.78 8.64 72.12
N ASP A 591 33.70 7.63 71.25
CA ASP A 591 34.65 6.50 71.24
C ASP A 591 35.76 6.80 70.22
N VAL A 592 37.00 6.78 70.71
CA VAL A 592 38.22 7.06 69.96
C VAL A 592 38.49 6.07 68.82
N ARG A 593 37.83 4.91 68.82
CA ARG A 593 37.86 3.95 67.70
C ARG A 593 37.05 4.41 66.48
N THR A 594 36.07 5.29 66.66
CA THR A 594 35.22 5.81 65.58
C THR A 594 35.80 7.06 64.90
N LEU A 595 36.82 7.65 65.53
CA LEU A 595 37.54 8.83 65.04
C LEU A 595 38.55 8.39 63.98
N THR A 596 38.15 8.42 62.71
CA THR A 596 39.02 8.11 61.57
C THR A 596 39.02 9.24 60.54
N PRO A 597 40.08 9.38 59.71
CA PRO A 597 40.08 10.37 58.63
C PRO A 597 38.89 10.20 57.66
N HIS A 598 38.46 8.95 57.42
CA HIS A 598 37.29 8.63 56.59
C HIS A 598 35.96 9.12 57.21
N ALA A 599 35.88 9.18 58.53
CA ALA A 599 34.72 9.71 59.24
C ALA A 599 34.60 11.23 59.08
N LEU A 600 35.71 11.99 59.11
CA LEU A 600 35.69 13.42 58.79
C LEU A 600 35.33 13.68 57.34
N GLU A 601 35.84 12.87 56.41
CA GLU A 601 35.46 13.00 55.01
C GLU A 601 33.97 12.71 54.81
N ALA A 602 33.40 11.75 55.54
CA ALA A 602 31.96 11.51 55.55
C ALA A 602 31.17 12.73 56.06
N VAL A 603 31.64 13.45 57.08
CA VAL A 603 31.03 14.72 57.53
C VAL A 603 31.09 15.79 56.44
N ARG A 604 32.21 15.92 55.72
CA ARG A 604 32.32 16.89 54.62
C ARG A 604 31.34 16.58 53.49
N ILE A 605 31.24 15.31 53.10
CA ILE A 605 30.29 14.85 52.09
C ILE A 605 28.84 15.09 52.58
N TRP A 606 28.56 14.85 53.86
CA TRP A 606 27.27 15.14 54.48
C TRP A 606 26.90 16.62 54.42
N ARG A 607 27.80 17.52 54.80
CA ARG A 607 27.57 18.97 54.71
C ARG A 607 27.33 19.43 53.27
N LYS A 608 28.06 18.86 52.31
CA LYS A 608 27.80 19.15 50.89
C LYS A 608 26.43 18.65 50.45
N ALA A 609 25.97 17.52 50.96
CA ALA A 609 24.62 17.01 50.68
C ALA A 609 23.51 17.92 51.23
N ALA A 610 23.78 18.75 52.24
CA ALA A 610 22.83 19.76 52.70
C ALA A 610 22.51 20.81 51.62
N GLU A 611 23.44 21.11 50.70
CA GLU A 611 23.17 21.98 49.54
C GLU A 611 22.12 21.35 48.61
N HIS A 612 22.13 20.01 48.48
CA HIS A 612 21.16 19.27 47.67
C HIS A 612 19.79 19.15 48.35
N LEU A 613 19.71 19.27 49.68
CA LEU A 613 18.43 19.31 50.39
C LEU A 613 17.64 20.57 50.02
N HIS A 614 18.30 21.72 49.89
CA HIS A 614 17.62 22.95 49.44
C HIS A 614 16.99 22.80 48.05
N ALA A 615 17.56 21.97 47.17
CA ALA A 615 16.97 21.67 45.87
C ALA A 615 15.70 20.80 45.95
N LEU A 616 15.48 20.08 47.06
CA LEU A 616 14.26 19.29 47.26
C LEU A 616 13.08 20.14 47.73
N ASP A 617 13.34 21.30 48.34
CA ASP A 617 12.33 22.16 48.97
C ASP A 617 11.43 21.39 49.96
N THR A 618 12.05 20.51 50.76
CA THR A 618 11.36 19.69 51.75
C THR A 618 12.01 19.80 53.14
N SER A 619 11.20 19.58 54.18
CA SER A 619 11.65 19.45 55.57
C SER A 619 11.45 18.02 56.04
N SER A 620 12.42 17.46 56.77
CA SER A 620 12.26 16.15 57.41
C SER A 620 12.83 16.17 58.83
N PRO A 621 12.06 15.78 59.86
CA PRO A 621 12.58 15.69 61.22
C PRO A 621 13.69 14.63 61.35
N LEU A 622 13.70 13.63 60.46
CA LEU A 622 14.78 12.64 60.40
C LEU A 622 16.09 13.25 59.90
N TRP A 623 16.02 14.17 58.94
CA TRP A 623 17.19 14.91 58.47
C TRP A 623 17.74 15.76 59.60
N ASP A 624 16.89 16.55 60.26
CA ASP A 624 17.31 17.45 61.33
C ASP A 624 17.98 16.69 62.48
N ALA A 625 17.39 15.56 62.90
CA ALA A 625 17.95 14.73 63.95
C ALA A 625 19.30 14.08 63.56
N LEU A 626 19.44 13.63 62.31
CA LEU A 626 20.72 13.08 61.83
C LEU A 626 21.77 14.18 61.68
N ASN A 627 21.39 15.34 61.14
CA ASN A 627 22.27 16.48 60.98
C ASN A 627 22.80 16.96 62.34
N GLU A 628 21.93 17.10 63.34
CA GLU A 628 22.33 17.42 64.72
C GLU A 628 23.33 16.40 65.27
N ALA A 629 23.09 15.10 65.05
CA ALA A 629 23.99 14.04 65.52
C ALA A 629 25.36 14.07 64.83
N VAL A 630 25.40 14.29 63.51
CA VAL A 630 26.64 14.37 62.73
C VAL A 630 27.45 15.61 63.12
N GLU A 631 26.79 16.76 63.27
CA GLU A 631 27.45 18.00 63.67
C GLU A 631 27.96 17.95 65.11
N SER A 632 27.17 17.37 66.04
CA SER A 632 27.62 17.13 67.41
C SER A 632 28.82 16.18 67.47
N TRP A 633 28.80 15.11 66.67
CA TRP A 633 29.94 14.19 66.56
C TRP A 633 31.18 14.92 66.02
N ASN A 634 31.03 15.75 64.99
CA ASN A 634 32.14 16.51 64.41
C ASN A 634 32.73 17.53 65.41
N LEU A 635 31.89 18.24 66.17
CA LEU A 635 32.35 19.20 67.16
C LEU A 635 33.13 18.51 68.28
N LEU A 636 32.61 17.41 68.83
CA LEU A 636 33.32 16.61 69.84
C LEU A 636 34.63 16.02 69.30
N ALA A 637 34.64 15.58 68.03
CA ALA A 637 35.85 15.09 67.37
C ALA A 637 36.93 16.18 67.28
N GLN A 638 36.54 17.42 66.95
CA GLN A 638 37.46 18.55 66.83
C GLN A 638 37.92 19.11 68.19
N GLU A 639 37.07 19.04 69.23
CA GLU A 639 37.45 19.46 70.59
C GLU A 639 38.44 18.51 71.26
N LYS A 640 38.33 17.20 70.99
CA LYS A 640 39.10 16.16 71.68
C LYS A 640 40.42 15.79 70.99
N LEU A 641 40.61 16.16 69.74
CA LEU A 641 41.75 15.76 68.91
C LEU A 641 42.47 16.96 68.31
N ALA A 642 43.69 16.73 67.83
CA ALA A 642 44.50 17.74 67.17
C ALA A 642 43.84 18.25 65.89
N PRO A 643 44.11 19.51 65.49
CA PRO A 643 43.79 20.01 64.15
C PRO A 643 44.36 19.10 63.05
N VAL A 644 43.69 19.09 61.89
CA VAL A 644 44.15 18.32 60.73
C VAL A 644 45.24 19.09 59.98
N GLU A 645 46.42 18.49 59.90
CA GLU A 645 47.61 18.95 59.18
C GLU A 645 47.53 18.55 57.70
N ILE A 646 47.05 19.45 56.86
CA ILE A 646 46.82 19.16 55.44
C ILE A 646 48.16 18.93 54.72
N GLY A 647 48.26 17.81 53.98
CA GLY A 647 49.41 17.49 53.13
C GLY A 647 50.65 16.97 53.89
N HIS A 648 50.55 16.76 55.20
CA HIS A 648 51.63 16.26 56.04
C HIS A 648 51.22 15.02 56.82
N ARG A 649 52.19 14.17 57.14
CA ARG A 649 52.01 12.97 57.95
C ARG A 649 52.60 13.19 59.33
N VAL A 650 51.84 12.92 60.38
CA VAL A 650 52.28 13.06 61.77
C VAL A 650 53.06 11.81 62.16
N VAL A 651 54.30 11.97 62.63
CA VAL A 651 55.16 10.85 63.06
C VAL A 651 55.42 10.98 64.55
N VAL A 652 54.92 10.04 65.35
CA VAL A 652 55.06 10.05 66.81
C VAL A 652 56.15 9.06 67.21
N PHE A 653 57.20 9.56 67.86
CA PHE A 653 58.34 8.75 68.29
C PHE A 653 58.20 8.27 69.73
N ASP A 654 58.50 6.99 69.94
CA ASP A 654 58.66 6.36 71.25
C ASP A 654 60.12 6.42 71.74
N THR A 655 60.32 6.30 73.06
CA THR A 655 61.63 6.26 73.72
C THR A 655 62.53 5.18 73.12
N SER A 656 61.97 3.98 72.86
CA SER A 656 62.74 2.85 72.32
C SER A 656 63.32 3.15 70.93
N ALA A 657 62.55 3.80 70.05
CA ALA A 657 62.99 4.15 68.70
C ALA A 657 64.12 5.19 68.70
N LEU A 658 64.01 6.21 69.56
CA LEU A 658 65.04 7.24 69.70
C LEU A 658 66.32 6.71 70.35
N MET A 659 66.22 5.74 71.26
CA MET A 659 67.39 5.11 71.88
C MET A 659 68.14 4.17 70.94
N GLU A 660 67.43 3.40 70.10
CA GLU A 660 68.05 2.46 69.17
C GLU A 660 68.63 3.17 67.94
N ASN A 661 67.99 4.24 67.46
CA ASN A 661 68.50 5.03 66.35
C ASN A 661 68.31 6.55 66.56
N PRO A 662 69.23 7.20 67.32
CA PRO A 662 69.18 8.65 67.56
C PRO A 662 69.24 9.50 66.29
N GLU A 663 69.83 9.00 65.20
CA GLU A 663 70.01 9.73 63.94
C GLU A 663 68.70 9.90 63.15
N LEU A 664 67.62 9.22 63.53
CA LEU A 664 66.30 9.34 62.90
C LEU A 664 65.78 10.77 62.79
N LEU A 665 66.11 11.61 63.77
CA LEU A 665 65.67 13.00 63.82
C LEU A 665 66.43 13.89 62.84
N GLN A 666 67.58 13.47 62.29
CA GLN A 666 68.31 14.21 61.26
C GLN A 666 67.84 13.85 59.84
N GLU A 667 67.28 12.65 59.66
CA GLU A 667 66.87 12.09 58.36
C GLU A 667 65.33 12.11 58.18
N LEU A 668 64.64 13.10 58.75
CA LEU A 668 63.18 13.27 58.63
C LEU A 668 62.76 13.55 57.18
N ARG A 669 61.64 12.97 56.76
CA ARG A 669 61.06 13.22 55.44
C ARG A 669 60.45 14.61 55.40
N SER A 670 60.52 15.30 54.26
CA SER A 670 60.05 16.68 54.11
C SER A 670 58.54 16.89 54.35
N ASN A 671 57.74 15.82 54.27
CA ASN A 671 56.29 15.88 54.51
C ASN A 671 55.89 15.28 55.89
N ASP A 672 56.86 14.87 56.71
CA ASP A 672 56.60 14.33 58.04
C ASP A 672 56.69 15.43 59.10
N ILE A 673 55.72 15.48 60.02
CA ILE A 673 55.73 16.34 61.21
C ILE A 673 56.13 15.47 62.40
N PRO A 674 57.37 15.57 62.92
CA PRO A 674 57.83 14.78 64.05
C PRO A 674 57.22 15.30 65.37
N ILE A 675 56.55 14.41 66.08
CA ILE A 675 56.00 14.62 67.42
C ILE A 675 56.79 13.78 68.42
N VAL A 676 57.27 14.43 69.49
CA VAL A 676 57.90 13.75 70.62
C VAL A 676 57.07 14.00 71.87
N PRO A 677 56.40 12.97 72.42
CA PRO A 677 55.63 13.12 73.65
C PRO A 677 56.50 13.61 74.82
N HIS A 678 55.97 14.47 75.70
CA HIS A 678 56.68 14.89 76.92
C HIS A 678 57.07 13.70 77.81
N ARG A 679 56.29 12.61 77.77
CA ARG A 679 56.62 11.35 78.43
C ARG A 679 57.98 10.79 78.01
N VAL A 680 58.25 10.81 76.70
CA VAL A 680 59.49 10.29 76.11
C VAL A 680 60.70 11.10 76.58
N LEU A 681 60.55 12.44 76.67
CA LEU A 681 61.59 13.28 77.25
C LEU A 681 61.88 12.91 78.71
N SER A 682 60.83 12.73 79.51
CA SER A 682 60.95 12.38 80.93
C SER A 682 61.62 11.01 81.12
N GLU A 683 61.31 10.04 80.25
CA GLU A 683 61.95 8.72 80.26
C GLU A 683 63.42 8.78 79.86
N LEU A 684 63.76 9.50 78.78
CA LEU A 684 65.14 9.69 78.35
C LEU A 684 65.96 10.42 79.43
N ASP A 685 65.37 11.40 80.12
CA ASP A 685 66.02 12.12 81.22
C ASP A 685 66.31 11.21 82.42
N GLY A 686 65.37 10.34 82.80
CA GLY A 686 65.60 9.33 83.84
C GLY A 686 66.70 8.31 83.46
N LEU A 687 66.82 8.00 82.18
CA LEU A 687 67.82 7.06 81.66
C LEU A 687 69.23 7.67 81.53
N LYS A 688 69.38 9.01 81.55
CA LYS A 688 70.70 9.69 81.56
C LYS A 688 71.59 9.26 82.73
N THR A 689 70.98 8.91 83.87
CA THR A 689 71.65 8.50 85.11
C THR A 689 71.54 7.01 85.40
N SER A 690 71.16 6.19 84.40
CA SER A 690 71.11 4.73 84.54
C SER A 690 72.48 4.15 84.89
N GLU A 691 72.50 3.10 85.73
CA GLU A 691 73.71 2.31 86.04
C GLU A 691 74.23 1.56 84.81
N ASP A 692 73.38 1.32 83.81
CA ASP A 692 73.78 0.73 82.52
C ASP A 692 74.38 1.81 81.62
N GLU A 693 75.71 1.79 81.50
CA GLU A 693 76.49 2.74 80.71
C GLU A 693 76.06 2.75 79.24
N THR A 694 75.62 1.62 78.68
CA THR A 694 75.16 1.53 77.28
C THR A 694 73.82 2.24 77.08
N ARG A 695 72.87 2.07 78.02
CA ARG A 695 71.58 2.77 78.01
C ARG A 695 71.75 4.25 78.30
N SER A 696 72.60 4.60 79.27
CA SER A 696 72.93 6.00 79.59
C SER A 696 73.56 6.72 78.39
N PHE A 697 74.47 6.06 77.68
CA PHE A 697 75.06 6.57 76.45
C PHE A 697 74.01 6.81 75.35
N LYS A 698 73.17 5.80 75.07
CA LYS A 698 72.07 5.89 74.09
C LYS A 698 71.07 7.02 74.44
N ALA A 699 70.67 7.15 75.70
CA ALA A 699 69.77 8.22 76.16
C ALA A 699 70.39 9.61 75.99
N ARG A 700 71.67 9.80 76.34
CA ARG A 700 72.40 11.06 76.10
C ARG A 700 72.53 11.37 74.61
N ALA A 701 72.75 10.36 73.77
CA ALA A 701 72.81 10.53 72.32
C ALA A 701 71.46 10.97 71.73
N ALA A 702 70.35 10.32 72.13
CA ALA A 702 69.00 10.71 71.75
C ALA A 702 68.67 12.15 72.14
N ILE A 703 69.00 12.55 73.37
CA ILE A 703 68.73 13.91 73.86
C ILE A 703 69.56 14.97 73.12
N ARG A 704 70.84 14.70 72.83
CA ARG A 704 71.64 15.61 72.00
C ARG A 704 71.03 15.84 70.62
N GLN A 705 70.44 14.79 70.04
CA GLN A 705 69.79 14.89 68.73
C GLN A 705 68.45 15.63 68.81
N LEU A 706 67.66 15.42 69.88
CA LEU A 706 66.45 16.19 70.14
C LEU A 706 66.76 17.69 70.29
N ASP A 707 67.82 18.04 71.03
CA ASP A 707 68.25 19.43 71.22
C ASP A 707 68.70 20.06 69.89
N ALA A 708 69.48 19.31 69.08
CA ALA A 708 70.00 19.76 67.79
C ALA A 708 68.90 20.00 66.73
N THR A 709 67.81 19.23 66.77
CA THR A 709 66.69 19.32 65.81
C THR A 709 65.43 19.93 66.42
N SER A 710 65.54 20.60 67.57
CA SER A 710 64.41 21.14 68.36
C SER A 710 63.47 22.06 67.57
N THR A 711 63.95 22.81 66.57
CA THR A 711 63.10 23.70 65.75
C THR A 711 62.17 22.96 64.79
N GLN A 712 62.45 21.69 64.49
CA GLN A 712 61.63 20.87 63.58
C GLN A 712 60.70 19.92 64.35
N ILE A 713 60.91 19.76 65.66
CA ILE A 713 60.20 18.81 66.52
C ILE A 713 59.10 19.52 67.31
N ARG A 714 57.90 18.96 67.29
CA ARG A 714 56.81 19.40 68.16
C ARG A 714 56.75 18.51 69.39
N HIS A 715 56.80 19.14 70.55
CA HIS A 715 56.59 18.45 71.82
C HIS A 715 55.11 18.53 72.19
N GLU A 716 54.55 17.39 72.61
CA GLU A 716 53.12 17.27 72.85
C GLU A 716 52.82 16.56 74.17
N THR A 717 51.80 17.03 74.90
CA THR A 717 51.41 16.44 76.20
C THR A 717 50.65 15.13 76.02
N GLU A 718 50.39 14.43 77.13
CA GLU A 718 49.66 13.16 77.09
C GLU A 718 48.15 13.42 77.18
N TYR A 719 47.36 12.62 76.48
CA TYR A 719 45.90 12.76 76.38
C TYR A 719 45.20 11.49 76.85
N THR A 720 45.47 11.07 78.09
CA THR A 720 45.03 9.78 78.64
C THR A 720 43.51 9.57 78.62
N ALA A 721 42.72 10.64 78.58
CA ALA A 721 41.27 10.58 78.39
C ALA A 721 40.83 9.98 77.03
N LEU A 722 41.74 9.87 76.06
CA LEU A 722 41.49 9.23 74.76
C LEU A 722 41.73 7.72 74.76
N LEU A 723 42.28 7.18 75.86
CA LEU A 723 42.53 5.75 75.97
C LEU A 723 41.23 4.99 76.25
N PRO A 724 41.13 3.72 75.83
CA PRO A 724 40.04 2.85 76.27
C PRO A 724 39.96 2.78 77.80
N SER A 725 38.75 2.75 78.36
CA SER A 725 38.52 2.73 79.81
C SER A 725 39.20 1.57 80.54
N GLU A 726 39.46 0.48 79.82
CA GLU A 726 40.14 -0.73 80.27
C GLU A 726 41.66 -0.60 80.38
N TRP A 727 42.27 0.51 79.91
CA TRP A 727 43.72 0.71 79.92
C TRP A 727 44.14 1.62 81.08
N ASP A 728 45.22 1.24 81.76
CA ASP A 728 45.78 2.04 82.87
C ASP A 728 46.42 3.33 82.33
N ALA A 729 45.85 4.48 82.69
CA ALA A 729 46.33 5.80 82.33
C ALA A 729 47.70 6.15 82.94
N ASN A 730 48.12 5.46 84.00
CA ASN A 730 49.42 5.68 84.64
C ASN A 730 50.56 4.89 83.98
N GLN A 731 50.24 3.96 83.07
CA GLN A 731 51.26 3.21 82.36
C GLN A 731 51.96 4.13 81.33
N PRO A 732 53.31 4.22 81.35
CA PRO A 732 54.05 5.12 80.47
C PRO A 732 53.80 4.87 78.98
N ASP A 733 53.78 3.60 78.57
CA ASP A 733 53.40 3.13 77.23
C ASP A 733 52.06 3.70 76.75
N HIS A 734 51.07 3.71 77.64
CA HIS A 734 49.73 4.17 77.31
C HIS A 734 49.68 5.70 77.20
N ALA A 735 50.46 6.41 78.02
CA ALA A 735 50.61 7.86 77.92
C ALA A 735 51.23 8.27 76.57
N ILE A 736 52.25 7.55 76.11
CA ILE A 736 52.86 7.75 74.77
C ILE A 736 51.84 7.47 73.66
N LEU A 737 51.11 6.36 73.73
CA LEU A 737 50.07 6.03 72.74
C LEU A 737 48.94 7.05 72.72
N SER A 738 48.56 7.61 73.87
CA SER A 738 47.52 8.63 73.96
C SER A 738 47.87 9.90 73.16
N THR A 739 49.16 10.24 73.09
CA THR A 739 49.67 11.34 72.26
C THR A 739 49.50 11.03 70.78
N ALA A 740 49.73 9.78 70.35
CA ALA A 740 49.48 9.37 68.98
C ALA A 740 47.99 9.31 68.63
N LEU A 741 47.15 8.94 69.59
CA LEU A 741 45.69 8.99 69.44
C LEU A 741 45.17 10.41 69.27
N PHE A 742 45.76 11.39 69.95
CA PHE A 742 45.38 12.80 69.81
C PHE A 742 45.49 13.30 68.36
N PHE A 743 46.48 12.82 67.60
CA PHE A 743 46.63 13.18 66.20
C PHE A 743 45.85 12.29 65.22
N ARG A 744 45.03 11.35 65.68
CA ARG A 744 44.41 10.29 64.84
C ARG A 744 43.57 10.77 63.64
N LEU A 745 43.11 12.01 63.63
CA LEU A 745 42.44 12.61 62.47
C LEU A 745 43.41 12.92 61.31
N ASN A 746 44.71 12.85 61.57
CA ASN A 746 45.81 12.96 60.61
C ASN A 746 46.26 11.58 60.11
N GLU A 747 47.09 11.56 59.07
CA GLU A 747 47.88 10.37 58.76
C GLU A 747 48.94 10.20 59.87
N VAL A 748 48.69 9.33 60.84
CA VAL A 748 49.60 9.09 61.97
C VAL A 748 50.45 7.84 61.73
N LEU A 749 51.77 7.98 61.90
CA LEU A 749 52.72 6.89 61.96
C LEU A 749 53.36 6.84 63.35
N PHE A 750 53.19 5.72 64.05
CA PHE A 750 53.81 5.49 65.36
C PHE A 750 55.11 4.69 65.22
N VAL A 751 56.23 5.28 65.64
CA VAL A 751 57.56 4.68 65.50
C VAL A 751 58.07 4.21 66.85
N SER A 752 58.18 2.88 67.01
CA SER A 752 58.65 2.23 68.24
C SER A 752 59.38 0.94 67.87
N ASP A 753 60.48 0.62 68.57
CA ASP A 753 61.17 -0.66 68.40
C ASP A 753 60.59 -1.77 69.28
N ASP A 754 59.73 -1.45 70.26
CA ASP A 754 58.99 -2.42 71.08
C ASP A 754 57.84 -3.08 70.28
N ILE A 755 57.89 -4.42 70.15
CA ILE A 755 56.88 -5.22 69.45
C ILE A 755 55.51 -5.14 70.15
N ASN A 756 55.47 -5.21 71.48
CA ASN A 756 54.24 -5.19 72.25
C ASN A 756 53.55 -3.82 72.14
N LEU A 757 54.33 -2.74 72.19
CA LEU A 757 53.79 -1.39 72.04
C LEU A 757 53.25 -1.15 70.62
N ARG A 758 53.95 -1.64 69.59
CA ARG A 758 53.44 -1.61 68.21
C ARG A 758 52.16 -2.44 68.04
N ASN A 759 52.06 -3.61 68.65
CA ASN A 759 50.83 -4.42 68.60
C ASN A 759 49.66 -3.71 69.30
N LYS A 760 49.92 -3.06 70.44
CA LYS A 760 48.94 -2.21 71.14
C LYS A 760 48.48 -1.04 70.24
N ALA A 761 49.40 -0.31 69.63
CA ALA A 761 49.10 0.78 68.70
C ALA A 761 48.28 0.31 67.48
N GLN A 762 48.63 -0.83 66.89
CA GLN A 762 47.87 -1.43 65.78
C GLN A 762 46.47 -1.84 66.20
N SER A 763 46.30 -2.40 67.41
CA SER A 763 44.98 -2.76 67.93
C SER A 763 44.04 -1.57 68.10
N LEU A 764 44.62 -0.38 68.33
CA LEU A 764 43.86 0.86 68.38
C LEU A 764 43.54 1.37 66.98
N GLY A 765 44.24 0.94 65.92
CA GLY A 765 44.08 1.40 64.53
C GLY A 765 45.14 2.40 64.06
N LEU A 766 46.30 2.48 64.70
CA LEU A 766 47.43 3.31 64.25
C LEU A 766 48.36 2.52 63.31
N ASN A 767 48.93 3.20 62.31
CA ASN A 767 50.02 2.62 61.52
C ASN A 767 51.30 2.64 62.34
N THR A 768 52.08 1.54 62.30
CA THR A 768 53.30 1.42 63.11
C THR A 768 54.50 0.98 62.28
N GLN A 769 55.68 1.49 62.63
CA GLN A 769 56.97 1.07 62.08
C GLN A 769 58.02 0.98 63.19
N ASN A 770 59.09 0.21 62.93
CA ASN A 770 60.29 0.19 63.76
C ASN A 770 61.29 1.26 63.27
N SER A 771 62.30 1.60 64.06
CA SER A 771 63.25 2.67 63.74
C SER A 771 63.96 2.43 62.40
N LYS A 772 64.38 1.19 62.14
CA LYS A 772 65.10 0.80 60.92
C LYS A 772 64.27 0.91 59.65
N SER A 773 62.97 0.63 59.72
CA SER A 773 62.07 0.70 58.56
C SER A 773 61.62 2.12 58.28
N TYR A 774 61.57 2.97 59.31
CA TYR A 774 61.27 4.39 59.15
C TYR A 774 62.42 5.15 58.49
N ALA A 775 63.67 4.86 58.91
CA ALA A 775 64.88 5.45 58.36
C ALA A 775 64.93 5.34 56.82
N PRO A 776 65.27 6.43 56.10
CA PRO A 776 65.46 6.34 54.66
C PRO A 776 66.59 5.35 54.35
N SER A 777 66.31 4.37 53.49
CA SER A 777 67.29 3.35 53.14
C SER A 777 68.54 3.98 52.55
N ARG A 778 69.68 3.95 53.26
CA ARG A 778 71.00 4.15 52.63
C ARG A 778 71.28 2.95 51.71
N LEU A 779 70.75 3.01 50.51
CA LEU A 779 71.13 2.12 49.41
C LEU A 779 71.95 2.92 48.40
N VAL A 780 73.24 2.59 48.34
CA VAL A 780 74.08 2.78 47.14
C VAL A 780 73.28 2.29 45.93
N PRO A 781 73.24 3.02 44.80
CA PRO A 781 72.40 2.67 43.66
C PRO A 781 72.91 1.38 43.02
N ALA A 782 72.24 0.26 43.29
CA ALA A 782 72.34 -0.93 42.47
C ALA A 782 71.28 -0.84 41.36
N ALA A 783 71.75 -1.02 40.14
CA ALA A 783 71.00 -0.91 38.89
C ALA A 783 69.64 -1.63 38.93
N ALA A 784 68.62 -0.95 38.38
CA ALA A 784 67.31 -1.54 38.11
C ALA A 784 67.42 -2.70 37.11
N PRO A 785 66.73 -3.83 37.34
CA PRO A 785 66.31 -4.71 36.27
C PRO A 785 64.84 -4.44 35.92
N SER A 786 64.64 -4.10 34.65
CA SER A 786 63.36 -4.09 33.95
C SER A 786 62.63 -5.43 34.08
N ILE A 787 61.34 -5.43 34.44
CA ILE A 787 60.46 -6.60 34.28
C ILE A 787 59.16 -6.17 33.59
N HIS A 788 59.02 -6.66 32.36
CA HIS A 788 57.79 -6.69 31.57
C HIS A 788 56.65 -7.47 32.26
N PRO A 789 55.37 -7.18 31.92
CA PRO A 789 54.23 -7.83 32.57
C PRO A 789 54.07 -9.26 32.04
N ARG A 790 54.01 -10.24 32.94
CA ARG A 790 53.62 -11.63 32.60
C ARG A 790 52.24 -11.95 33.17
N LYS A 791 51.40 -12.42 32.23
CA LYS A 791 50.08 -13.02 32.36
C LYS A 791 49.88 -13.84 33.63
N GLN A 792 48.75 -13.62 34.30
CA GLN A 792 48.17 -14.56 35.26
C GLN A 792 47.63 -15.79 34.53
N ASP A 793 48.28 -16.93 34.73
CA ASP A 793 47.68 -18.24 34.50
C ASP A 793 46.92 -18.68 35.76
N LYS A 794 45.61 -18.85 35.62
CA LYS A 794 44.76 -19.58 36.56
C LYS A 794 45.12 -21.07 36.48
N LYS A 795 45.41 -21.70 37.62
CA LYS A 795 45.22 -23.14 37.80
C LYS A 795 44.59 -23.44 39.15
N ASN A 796 43.27 -23.59 39.11
CA ASN A 796 42.54 -24.46 40.04
C ASN A 796 42.80 -25.91 39.64
N GLN A 797 43.08 -26.77 40.63
CA GLN A 797 42.81 -28.20 40.53
C GLN A 797 42.08 -28.70 41.79
N ARG A 798 40.81 -29.06 41.57
CA ARG A 798 40.06 -30.20 42.12
C ARG A 798 39.97 -30.38 43.65
N LYS A 799 38.78 -30.12 44.19
CA LYS A 799 37.79 -31.16 44.50
C LYS A 799 36.38 -30.58 44.47
#